data_AF-A0A5E4MM30-F1
#
_entry.id   AF-A0A5E4MM30-F1
#
_cell.length_a   1.000
_cell.length_b   1.000
_cell.length_c   1.000
_cell.angle_alpha   90.00
_cell.angle_beta   90.00
_cell.angle_gamma   90.00
#
_symmetry.space_group_name_H-M   'P 1'
#
loop_
_entity.id
_entity.type
_entity.pdbx_description
1 polymer ?
#
loop_
_entity_poly.entity_id
_entity_poly.type
_entity_poly.pdbx_seq_one_letter_code
_entity_poly.pdbx_strand_id
1 'polypeptide(L)'
;MKYIAIFVILLYFYVRAIRSSNILVFIPSPWKSHIISFQPLFSELANRGHNVTVVSKFSIQNPPRNYTQLVPSYEFDIDGRSDFLMHERSKFYMFFEEPKLRNTILVESTRMYLADKVVQKFIKEDKSSFDLIIVEAFFQECTVALGHKYNAPVISIVPVTPWLSISRWSANPTDFSYIKDFTLDGGRSLNFWERFTNTFVGLYTLFLEPITYIPQLENMMDTYFQYPGYDKRPTMAEMLKNISLSLIDSDVMILSPRPYLPSYIEVPGIHLRPTKKINAKLQYFMDRANKGVIYFNFGTILNVTSIPKPSFQALVNVLGRLEQRIVFKWINNETRGFPNNFYVDSWLPQREILSHPNCKLFITHGGIHGLIETIDAGIPIIGLPVFGDQFQNVKTSQDNGIAIMSNIFSLTEETFEKDVSRILTDQKFAEKAKKMSAIFRDRPLSALDKAVYWVEYVIRHEGADHLRSAAVELTWYQYYLLDVFAFIISIILFLLFIFKVKPVKFINVIVTDTVYTTGLTLDNTTRYPLTYLYTFVLPINVFKYDNKIIIDIYFCLVRNYFFKENNKYLILFEDIYIRNIIGLNLTQQFISCTDVQKFIKEDQSTFDLVIVESFFQQCTVAMGHKYSAPVINIIPVSPCATHSISATNPFDFSYIKDYKTDSGKSLNFQNRLLNTFFGLYTLFVEPIIYNPKMENMMNTYFKYPGYETRPTMTEMLKNVSLSLIDSDIVILNSRPYVPSFFKVPASIGVVFLNFGTVLRMNDISKTTLDIFKKVLGRLKQNVIFKWIHNSTQGFQDNFYVDSWLPQVEILKHPNCKLFITHGGIHSLMETIDAGVP
;
A
#
# COMPACT_ATOMS: atom_id res chain seq x y z
N MET A 1 2.57 -21.29 50.40
CA MET A 1 2.78 -19.95 49.80
C MET A 1 3.37 -19.99 48.39
N LYS A 2 4.50 -20.67 48.12
CA LYS A 2 5.10 -20.73 46.76
C LYS A 2 4.15 -21.25 45.66
N TYR A 3 3.40 -22.32 45.92
CA TYR A 3 2.45 -22.87 44.95
C TYR A 3 1.22 -21.97 44.71
N ILE A 4 0.81 -21.20 45.72
CA ILE A 4 -0.28 -20.22 45.58
C ILE A 4 0.19 -19.06 44.71
N ALA A 5 1.42 -18.58 44.89
CA ALA A 5 1.98 -17.53 44.03
C ALA A 5 2.11 -18.00 42.56
N ILE A 6 2.61 -19.22 42.32
CA ILE A 6 2.67 -19.79 40.96
C ILE A 6 1.27 -19.94 40.36
N PHE A 7 0.30 -20.44 41.12
CA PHE A 7 -1.08 -20.57 40.66
C PHE A 7 -1.71 -19.21 40.35
N VAL A 8 -1.52 -18.19 41.18
CA VAL A 8 -2.01 -16.82 40.93
C VAL A 8 -1.34 -16.21 39.70
N ILE A 9 -0.05 -16.44 39.49
CA ILE A 9 0.67 -15.98 38.29
C ILE A 9 0.12 -16.69 37.04
N LEU A 10 -0.03 -18.02 37.07
CA LEU A 10 -0.62 -18.78 35.97
C LEU A 10 -2.06 -18.37 35.69
N LEU A 11 -2.87 -18.15 36.73
CA LEU A 11 -4.24 -17.67 36.62
C LEU A 11 -4.28 -16.26 36.05
N TYR A 12 -3.36 -15.38 36.45
CA TYR A 12 -3.24 -14.04 35.90
C TYR A 12 -2.88 -14.05 34.41
N PHE A 13 -1.93 -14.90 33.99
CA PHE A 13 -1.60 -15.08 32.58
C PHE A 13 -2.76 -15.73 31.80
N TYR A 14 -3.46 -16.69 32.40
CA TYR A 14 -4.62 -17.36 31.81
C TYR A 14 -5.81 -16.41 31.65
N VAL A 15 -6.10 -15.58 32.65
CA VAL A 15 -7.13 -14.53 32.60
C VAL A 15 -6.75 -13.43 31.61
N ARG A 16 -5.46 -13.06 31.52
CA ARG A 16 -4.99 -12.14 30.47
C ARG A 16 -5.10 -12.74 29.06
N ALA A 17 -4.97 -14.06 28.92
CA ALA A 17 -5.19 -14.77 27.66
C ALA A 17 -6.68 -14.87 27.29
N ILE A 18 -7.60 -14.70 28.24
CA ILE A 18 -9.06 -14.69 28.03
C ILE A 18 -9.59 -13.24 28.15
N ARG A 19 -9.04 -12.32 27.35
CA ARG A 19 -9.57 -10.96 27.26
C ARG A 19 -10.77 -10.94 26.32
N SER A 20 -11.96 -10.90 26.89
CA SER A 20 -13.17 -10.49 26.17
C SER A 20 -13.16 -8.97 26.00
N SER A 21 -13.61 -8.48 24.86
CA SER A 21 -13.72 -7.05 24.55
C SER A 21 -15.12 -6.73 24.08
N ASN A 22 -15.60 -5.53 24.41
CA ASN A 22 -16.88 -5.00 23.96
C ASN A 22 -16.67 -4.26 22.64
N ILE A 23 -17.24 -4.78 21.55
CA ILE A 23 -17.06 -4.25 20.20
C ILE A 23 -18.40 -3.71 19.71
N LEU A 24 -18.43 -2.43 19.31
CA LEU A 24 -19.58 -1.85 18.64
C LEU A 24 -19.38 -1.93 17.12
N VAL A 25 -20.38 -2.44 16.41
CA VAL A 25 -20.47 -2.40 14.96
C VAL A 25 -21.65 -1.53 14.58
N PHE A 26 -21.41 -0.44 13.86
CA PHE A 26 -22.44 0.53 13.51
C PHE A 26 -22.47 0.77 12.01
N ILE A 27 -23.47 0.20 11.33
CA ILE A 27 -23.53 0.15 9.85
C ILE A 27 -24.85 0.76 9.37
N PRO A 28 -24.84 2.06 8.99
CA PRO A 28 -25.97 2.75 8.39
C PRO A 28 -26.48 2.24 7.04
N SER A 29 -25.65 1.51 6.29
CA SER A 29 -25.98 1.15 4.90
C SER A 29 -27.31 0.39 4.78
N PRO A 30 -28.20 0.84 3.87
CA PRO A 30 -29.45 0.13 3.58
C PRO A 30 -29.23 -1.12 2.70
N TRP A 31 -27.99 -1.39 2.27
CA TRP A 31 -27.69 -2.42 1.29
C TRP A 31 -27.32 -3.74 1.96
N LYS A 32 -28.10 -4.79 1.68
CA LYS A 32 -27.89 -6.12 2.27
C LYS A 32 -26.51 -6.69 1.98
N SER A 33 -25.96 -6.42 0.80
CA SER A 33 -24.62 -6.84 0.38
C SER A 33 -23.51 -6.27 1.27
N HIS A 34 -23.66 -5.05 1.80
CA HIS A 34 -22.63 -4.41 2.62
C HIS A 34 -22.50 -5.10 3.99
N ILE A 35 -23.65 -5.38 4.62
CA ILE A 35 -23.69 -5.99 5.95
C ILE A 35 -23.36 -7.49 5.90
N ILE A 36 -23.91 -8.22 4.93
CA ILE A 36 -23.67 -9.66 4.81
C ILE A 36 -22.19 -9.97 4.59
N SER A 37 -21.46 -9.11 3.87
CA SER A 37 -20.06 -9.36 3.58
C SER A 37 -19.21 -9.45 4.85
N PHE A 38 -19.38 -8.50 5.77
CA PHE A 38 -18.63 -8.46 7.03
C PHE A 38 -19.31 -9.20 8.18
N GLN A 39 -20.56 -9.63 8.05
CA GLN A 39 -21.28 -10.38 9.09
C GLN A 39 -20.50 -11.59 9.66
N PRO A 40 -19.78 -12.37 8.84
CA PRO A 40 -18.85 -13.41 9.30
C PRO A 40 -17.81 -12.94 10.30
N LEU A 41 -17.24 -11.74 10.13
CA LEU A 41 -16.29 -11.15 11.08
C LEU A 41 -16.94 -10.95 12.44
N PHE A 42 -18.11 -10.31 12.47
CA PHE A 42 -18.80 -9.97 13.71
C PHE A 42 -19.23 -11.23 14.47
N SER A 43 -19.68 -12.25 13.74
CA SER A 43 -20.05 -13.55 14.32
C SER A 43 -18.83 -14.28 14.88
N GLU A 44 -17.71 -14.24 14.16
CA GLU A 44 -16.47 -14.90 14.58
C GLU A 44 -15.86 -14.23 15.82
N LEU A 45 -15.86 -12.89 15.87
CA LEU A 45 -15.44 -12.15 17.07
C LEU A 45 -16.28 -12.56 18.29
N ALA A 46 -17.61 -12.69 18.13
CA ALA A 46 -18.48 -13.16 19.21
C ALA A 46 -18.20 -14.63 19.60
N ASN A 47 -17.95 -15.51 18.63
CA ASN A 47 -17.59 -16.91 18.88
C ASN A 47 -16.25 -17.05 19.63
N ARG A 48 -15.32 -16.12 19.41
CA ARG A 48 -14.03 -16.02 20.12
C ARG A 48 -14.14 -15.41 21.52
N GLY A 49 -15.35 -15.06 21.95
CA GLY A 49 -15.66 -14.63 23.31
C GLY A 49 -15.79 -13.12 23.50
N HIS A 50 -15.65 -12.30 22.44
CA HIS A 50 -15.96 -10.87 22.51
C HIS A 50 -17.47 -10.62 22.64
N ASN A 51 -17.86 -9.50 23.24
CA ASN A 51 -19.23 -9.02 23.24
C ASN A 51 -19.42 -8.09 22.05
N VAL A 52 -20.24 -8.47 21.08
CA VAL A 52 -20.40 -7.73 19.83
C VAL A 52 -21.80 -7.16 19.76
N THR A 53 -21.92 -5.83 19.76
CA THR A 53 -23.19 -5.13 19.56
C THR A 53 -23.24 -4.61 18.13
N VAL A 54 -24.22 -5.05 17.35
CA VAL A 54 -24.39 -4.68 15.95
C VAL A 54 -25.66 -3.84 15.77
N VAL A 55 -25.48 -2.61 15.29
CA VAL A 55 -26.55 -1.67 14.95
C VAL A 55 -26.61 -1.55 13.44
N SER A 56 -27.55 -2.26 12.81
CA SER A 56 -27.63 -2.35 11.35
C SER A 56 -29.04 -2.72 10.88
N LYS A 57 -29.37 -2.42 9.62
CA LYS A 57 -30.71 -2.69 9.05
C LYS A 57 -31.05 -4.19 8.96
N PHE A 58 -30.05 -5.07 8.87
CA PHE A 58 -30.27 -6.50 8.65
C PHE A 58 -29.82 -7.31 9.86
N SER A 59 -30.71 -8.18 10.35
CA SER A 59 -30.41 -9.12 11.41
C SER A 59 -30.03 -10.50 10.90
N ILE A 60 -29.34 -11.24 11.76
CA ILE A 60 -28.87 -12.60 11.54
C ILE A 60 -29.74 -13.56 12.34
N GLN A 61 -30.08 -14.69 11.71
CA GLN A 61 -30.78 -15.77 12.39
C GLN A 61 -29.80 -16.59 13.23
N ASN A 62 -30.22 -16.99 14.44
CA ASN A 62 -29.42 -17.78 15.38
C ASN A 62 -28.03 -17.17 15.66
N PRO A 63 -27.97 -15.92 16.16
CA PRO A 63 -26.70 -15.26 16.47
C PRO A 63 -25.93 -16.00 17.58
N PRO A 64 -24.59 -15.86 17.63
CA PRO A 64 -23.80 -16.31 18.78
C PRO A 64 -24.30 -15.70 20.09
N ARG A 65 -24.03 -16.36 21.23
CA ARG A 65 -24.53 -15.92 22.55
C ARG A 65 -24.15 -14.48 22.91
N ASN A 66 -22.93 -14.06 22.55
CA ASN A 66 -22.40 -12.74 22.88
C ASN A 66 -22.63 -11.70 21.75
N TYR A 67 -23.69 -11.87 20.97
CA TYR A 67 -24.00 -11.04 19.80
C TYR A 67 -25.36 -10.34 19.99
N THR A 68 -25.30 -9.04 20.26
CA THR A 68 -26.48 -8.18 20.46
C THR A 68 -26.83 -7.48 19.15
N GLN A 69 -28.11 -7.48 18.77
CA GLN A 69 -28.58 -6.88 17.52
C GLN A 69 -29.60 -5.78 17.77
N LEU A 70 -29.34 -4.61 17.19
CA LEU A 70 -30.28 -3.48 17.14
C LEU A 70 -30.61 -3.21 15.68
N VAL A 71 -31.90 -3.33 15.34
CA VAL A 71 -32.39 -3.26 13.96
C VAL A 71 -33.26 -2.02 13.78
N PRO A 72 -32.73 -0.95 13.14
CA PRO A 72 -33.51 0.23 12.79
C PRO A 72 -34.64 -0.09 11.82
N SER A 73 -35.72 0.68 11.90
CA SER A 73 -36.97 0.46 11.17
C SER A 73 -37.19 1.36 9.96
N TYR A 74 -36.23 2.23 9.63
CA TYR A 74 -36.36 3.16 8.52
C TYR A 74 -36.65 2.46 7.17
N GLU A 75 -37.67 2.96 6.48
CA GLU A 75 -37.98 2.56 5.12
C GLU A 75 -36.99 3.20 4.16
N PHE A 76 -36.52 2.43 3.19
CA PHE A 76 -35.69 2.94 2.11
C PHE A 76 -36.33 2.40 0.84
N ASP A 77 -36.87 3.28 0.01
CA ASP A 77 -37.54 2.90 -1.24
C ASP A 77 -36.51 2.31 -2.21
N ILE A 78 -36.40 0.98 -2.21
CA ILE A 78 -35.51 0.24 -3.09
C ILE A 78 -36.10 0.19 -4.51
N ASP A 79 -37.42 0.06 -4.65
CA ASP A 79 -38.08 -0.16 -5.93
C ASP A 79 -38.07 1.11 -6.80
N GLY A 80 -38.49 2.25 -6.26
CA GLY A 80 -38.44 3.53 -6.99
C GLY A 80 -37.01 3.97 -7.34
N ARG A 81 -36.02 3.54 -6.54
CA ARG A 81 -34.59 3.77 -6.82
C ARG A 81 -34.00 2.73 -7.78
N SER A 82 -34.53 1.51 -7.85
CA SER A 82 -34.12 0.50 -8.83
C SER A 82 -34.40 1.00 -10.25
N ASP A 83 -35.55 1.63 -10.49
CA ASP A 83 -35.87 2.21 -11.80
C ASP A 83 -34.93 3.37 -12.17
N PHE A 84 -34.53 4.19 -11.19
CA PHE A 84 -33.51 5.22 -11.39
C PHE A 84 -32.14 4.64 -11.74
N LEU A 85 -31.75 3.52 -11.12
CA LEU A 85 -30.48 2.84 -11.39
C LEU A 85 -30.49 2.04 -12.69
N MET A 86 -31.65 1.52 -13.11
CA MET A 86 -31.83 0.71 -14.33
C MET A 86 -31.99 1.60 -15.58
N HIS A 87 -31.01 2.47 -15.80
CA HIS A 87 -30.97 3.43 -16.90
C HIS A 87 -29.61 3.39 -17.61
N GLU A 88 -29.62 3.51 -18.95
CA GLU A 88 -28.40 3.57 -19.74
C GLU A 88 -27.61 4.85 -19.46
N ARG A 89 -26.43 4.71 -18.84
CA ARG A 89 -25.55 5.84 -18.51
C ARG A 89 -25.27 6.73 -19.73
N SER A 90 -25.46 8.03 -19.58
CA SER A 90 -25.05 8.98 -20.62
C SER A 90 -23.52 9.05 -20.72
N LYS A 91 -23.02 9.55 -21.87
CA LYS A 91 -21.57 9.82 -22.04
C LYS A 91 -21.02 10.84 -21.04
N PHE A 92 -21.90 11.60 -20.38
CA PHE A 92 -21.53 12.61 -19.40
C PHE A 92 -21.88 12.19 -17.95
N TYR A 93 -22.21 10.91 -17.72
CA TYR A 93 -22.59 10.38 -16.42
C TYR A 93 -21.60 10.80 -15.31
N MET A 94 -20.31 10.61 -15.55
CA MET A 94 -19.24 10.93 -14.59
C MET A 94 -19.11 12.43 -14.27
N PHE A 95 -19.66 13.32 -15.11
CA PHE A 95 -19.56 14.77 -14.93
C PHE A 95 -20.77 15.35 -14.18
N PHE A 96 -21.97 14.79 -14.37
CA PHE A 96 -23.22 15.39 -13.87
C PHE A 96 -24.09 14.45 -13.04
N GLU A 97 -24.25 13.20 -13.47
CA GLU A 97 -25.20 12.27 -12.85
C GLU A 97 -24.58 11.60 -11.63
N GLU A 98 -23.31 11.24 -11.69
CA GLU A 98 -22.59 10.57 -10.61
C GLU A 98 -22.45 11.47 -9.37
N PRO A 99 -22.00 12.74 -9.47
CA PRO A 99 -22.03 13.68 -8.35
C PRO A 99 -23.43 13.86 -7.73
N LYS A 100 -24.48 13.87 -8.57
CA LYS A 100 -25.86 13.98 -8.10
C LYS A 100 -26.28 12.72 -7.32
N LEU A 101 -25.98 11.54 -7.85
CA LEU A 101 -26.24 10.25 -7.21
C LEU A 101 -25.60 10.16 -5.82
N ARG A 102 -24.33 10.55 -5.69
CA ARG A 102 -23.62 10.59 -4.39
C ARG A 102 -24.38 11.45 -3.38
N ASN A 103 -24.75 12.67 -3.78
CA ASN A 103 -25.43 13.63 -2.91
C ASN A 103 -26.87 13.23 -2.56
N THR A 104 -27.66 12.72 -3.51
CA THR A 104 -29.10 12.52 -3.31
C THR A 104 -29.48 11.13 -2.86
N ILE A 105 -28.69 10.10 -3.18
CA ILE A 105 -28.98 8.72 -2.81
C ILE A 105 -28.12 8.28 -1.62
N LEU A 106 -26.81 8.46 -1.71
CA LEU A 106 -25.88 7.89 -0.71
C LEU A 106 -25.94 8.68 0.61
N VAL A 107 -25.79 10.00 0.57
CA VAL A 107 -25.87 10.85 1.78
C VAL A 107 -27.26 10.81 2.42
N GLU A 108 -28.33 10.79 1.61
CA GLU A 108 -29.72 10.65 2.09
C GLU A 108 -29.92 9.36 2.88
N SER A 109 -29.34 8.24 2.42
CA SER A 109 -29.48 6.96 3.10
C SER A 109 -28.95 7.01 4.54
N THR A 110 -27.83 7.70 4.76
CA THR A 110 -27.24 7.95 6.07
C THR A 110 -28.16 8.81 6.93
N ARG A 111 -28.82 9.83 6.35
CA ARG A 111 -29.75 10.69 7.08
C ARG A 111 -30.98 9.94 7.55
N MET A 112 -31.57 9.13 6.68
CA MET A 112 -32.75 8.32 7.01
C MET A 112 -32.44 7.32 8.13
N TYR A 113 -31.27 6.68 8.08
CA TYR A 113 -30.81 5.79 9.14
C TYR A 113 -30.62 6.54 10.47
N LEU A 114 -29.89 7.66 10.46
CA LEU A 114 -29.62 8.43 11.67
C LEU A 114 -30.87 9.04 12.30
N ALA A 115 -31.90 9.33 11.50
CA ALA A 115 -33.19 9.83 11.98
C ALA A 115 -34.07 8.75 12.62
N ASP A 116 -33.76 7.46 12.46
CA ASP A 116 -34.53 6.37 13.04
C ASP A 116 -34.55 6.44 14.59
N LYS A 117 -35.71 6.17 15.18
CA LYS A 117 -35.92 6.30 16.63
C LYS A 117 -35.05 5.34 17.44
N VAL A 118 -34.81 4.13 16.93
CA VAL A 118 -33.94 3.13 17.60
C VAL A 118 -32.50 3.63 17.60
N VAL A 119 -32.05 4.17 16.47
CA VAL A 119 -30.69 4.72 16.32
C VAL A 119 -30.51 5.95 17.22
N GLN A 120 -31.46 6.88 17.20
CA GLN A 120 -31.43 8.08 18.03
C GLN A 120 -31.42 7.74 19.52
N LYS A 121 -32.24 6.77 19.93
CA LYS A 121 -32.25 6.28 21.31
C LYS A 121 -30.89 5.70 21.69
N PHE A 122 -30.33 4.83 20.85
CA PHE A 122 -29.02 4.22 21.08
C PHE A 122 -27.91 5.28 21.21
N ILE A 123 -27.86 6.25 20.30
CA ILE A 123 -26.87 7.32 20.32
C ILE A 123 -26.98 8.16 21.60
N LYS A 124 -28.19 8.54 22.02
CA LYS A 124 -28.42 9.47 23.13
C LYS A 124 -28.37 8.82 24.51
N GLU A 125 -28.90 7.60 24.63
CA GLU A 125 -29.19 6.97 25.93
C GLU A 125 -28.26 5.81 26.28
N ASP A 126 -27.60 5.17 25.30
CA ASP A 126 -26.70 4.06 25.61
C ASP A 126 -25.49 4.53 26.43
N LYS A 127 -25.25 3.81 27.54
CA LYS A 127 -24.18 4.05 28.52
C LYS A 127 -23.18 2.89 28.56
N SER A 128 -23.18 2.04 27.54
CA SER A 128 -22.26 0.91 27.46
C SER A 128 -20.82 1.43 27.25
N SER A 129 -19.83 0.64 27.65
CA SER A 129 -18.42 0.88 27.33
C SER A 129 -17.99 -0.05 26.19
N PHE A 130 -17.30 0.49 25.20
CA PHE A 130 -16.75 -0.28 24.09
C PHE A 130 -15.22 -0.12 24.06
N ASP A 131 -14.52 -1.21 23.78
CA ASP A 131 -13.07 -1.25 23.60
C ASP A 131 -12.67 -0.99 22.13
N LEU A 132 -13.62 -1.11 21.20
CA LEU A 132 -13.43 -0.89 19.77
C LEU A 132 -14.74 -0.53 19.09
N ILE A 133 -14.69 0.41 18.14
CA ILE A 133 -15.79 0.73 17.24
C ILE A 133 -15.45 0.33 15.81
N ILE A 134 -16.37 -0.33 15.13
CA ILE A 134 -16.30 -0.66 13.71
C ILE A 134 -17.40 0.14 12.99
N VAL A 135 -17.00 0.99 12.06
CA VAL A 135 -17.90 1.78 11.21
C VAL A 135 -17.68 1.47 9.74
N GLU A 136 -18.68 1.72 8.91
CA GLU A 136 -18.55 1.57 7.47
C GLU A 136 -18.08 2.87 6.80
N ALA A 137 -17.07 2.78 5.94
CA ALA A 137 -16.63 3.88 5.10
C ALA A 137 -17.32 3.81 3.73
N PHE A 138 -18.54 4.36 3.64
CA PHE A 138 -19.31 4.48 2.40
C PHE A 138 -20.35 5.61 2.49
N PHE A 139 -19.90 6.87 2.43
CA PHE A 139 -20.74 8.09 2.59
C PHE A 139 -21.45 8.19 3.95
N GLN A 140 -20.75 7.74 5.00
CA GLN A 140 -21.24 7.60 6.37
C GLN A 140 -20.20 8.11 7.39
N GLU A 141 -19.32 9.01 6.97
CA GLU A 141 -18.17 9.51 7.71
C GLU A 141 -18.54 10.07 9.09
N CYS A 142 -19.74 10.64 9.23
CA CYS A 142 -20.26 11.18 10.49
C CYS A 142 -20.38 10.12 11.61
N THR A 143 -20.40 8.82 11.28
CA THR A 143 -20.42 7.74 12.27
C THR A 143 -19.15 7.63 13.10
N VAL A 144 -18.04 8.22 12.65
CA VAL A 144 -16.78 8.27 13.41
C VAL A 144 -16.95 8.94 14.79
N ALA A 145 -17.99 9.77 14.96
CA ALA A 145 -18.35 10.38 16.23
C ALA A 145 -18.56 9.36 17.38
N LEU A 146 -18.87 8.10 17.06
CA LEU A 146 -18.99 7.04 18.06
C LEU A 146 -17.65 6.71 18.74
N GLY A 147 -16.53 6.89 18.05
CA GLY A 147 -15.19 6.76 18.65
C GLY A 147 -14.99 7.78 19.78
N HIS A 148 -15.41 9.03 19.56
CA HIS A 148 -15.40 10.05 20.61
C HIS A 148 -16.43 9.77 21.71
N LYS A 149 -17.67 9.35 21.36
CA LYS A 149 -18.72 9.05 22.36
C LYS A 149 -18.23 8.05 23.40
N TYR A 150 -17.61 6.97 22.95
CA TYR A 150 -17.20 5.86 23.82
C TYR A 150 -15.72 5.88 24.21
N ASN A 151 -14.95 6.87 23.72
CA ASN A 151 -13.50 6.97 23.92
C ASN A 151 -12.77 5.67 23.54
N ALA A 152 -13.03 5.18 22.32
CA ALA A 152 -12.53 3.91 21.83
C ALA A 152 -11.92 4.05 20.42
N PRO A 153 -10.88 3.27 20.09
CA PRO A 153 -10.31 3.25 18.75
C PRO A 153 -11.35 2.86 17.70
N VAL A 154 -11.22 3.43 16.50
CA VAL A 154 -12.14 3.19 15.38
C VAL A 154 -11.42 2.43 14.28
N ILE A 155 -12.03 1.35 13.81
CA ILE A 155 -11.71 0.66 12.56
C ILE A 155 -12.79 0.97 11.54
N SER A 156 -12.41 1.15 10.29
CA SER A 156 -13.38 1.20 9.19
C SER A 156 -13.44 -0.11 8.42
N ILE A 157 -14.63 -0.48 7.96
CA ILE A 157 -14.84 -1.50 6.93
C ILE A 157 -15.19 -0.82 5.61
N VAL A 158 -14.57 -1.28 4.52
CA VAL A 158 -14.78 -0.75 3.18
C VAL A 158 -15.30 -1.88 2.29
N PRO A 159 -16.58 -1.84 1.85
CA PRO A 159 -17.21 -2.92 1.08
C PRO A 159 -16.80 -2.94 -0.40
N VAL A 160 -16.05 -1.94 -0.85
CA VAL A 160 -15.60 -1.77 -2.24
C VAL A 160 -14.14 -1.32 -2.26
N THR A 161 -13.58 -1.19 -3.45
CA THR A 161 -12.25 -0.58 -3.63
C THR A 161 -12.22 0.84 -3.04
N PRO A 162 -11.22 1.20 -2.20
CA PRO A 162 -11.12 2.55 -1.68
C PRO A 162 -10.86 3.56 -2.80
N TRP A 163 -11.60 4.67 -2.84
CA TRP A 163 -11.35 5.78 -3.76
C TRP A 163 -10.76 6.98 -3.00
N LEU A 164 -10.59 8.11 -3.70
CA LEU A 164 -9.94 9.30 -3.13
C LEU A 164 -10.63 9.84 -1.88
N SER A 165 -11.96 9.70 -1.75
CA SER A 165 -12.65 10.22 -0.57
C SER A 165 -12.33 9.44 0.70
N ILE A 166 -12.29 8.11 0.62
CA ILE A 166 -11.87 7.26 1.75
C ILE A 166 -10.37 7.41 2.01
N SER A 167 -9.57 7.45 0.94
CA SER A 167 -8.10 7.40 1.05
C SER A 167 -7.48 8.68 1.61
N ARG A 168 -8.13 9.85 1.47
CA ARG A 168 -7.55 11.13 1.93
C ARG A 168 -7.36 11.20 3.44
N TRP A 169 -8.21 10.53 4.22
CA TRP A 169 -8.21 10.65 5.68
C TRP A 169 -6.99 9.99 6.31
N SER A 170 -6.46 8.96 5.64
CA SER A 170 -5.23 8.25 6.01
C SER A 170 -4.03 8.65 5.17
N ALA A 171 -4.20 9.55 4.20
CA ALA A 171 -3.23 9.85 3.14
C ALA A 171 -2.78 8.60 2.36
N ASN A 172 -3.71 7.66 2.14
CA ASN A 172 -3.46 6.48 1.32
C ASN A 172 -3.30 6.88 -0.17
N PRO A 173 -2.31 6.35 -0.91
CA PRO A 173 -2.02 6.80 -2.27
C PRO A 173 -3.19 6.59 -3.27
N THR A 174 -3.38 7.58 -4.14
CA THR A 174 -4.50 7.67 -5.11
C THR A 174 -4.08 8.38 -6.40
N ASP A 175 -3.11 7.82 -7.11
CA ASP A 175 -2.65 8.35 -8.40
C ASP A 175 -3.74 8.25 -9.47
N PHE A 176 -4.20 9.38 -10.01
CA PHE A 176 -5.28 9.41 -11.01
C PHE A 176 -4.92 8.75 -12.35
N SER A 177 -3.63 8.47 -12.58
CA SER A 177 -3.15 7.86 -13.82
C SER A 177 -3.48 6.36 -13.93
N TYR A 178 -3.69 5.67 -12.80
CA TYR A 178 -4.00 4.23 -12.80
C TYR A 178 -4.91 3.77 -11.64
N ILE A 179 -5.03 4.54 -10.54
CA ILE A 179 -5.95 4.23 -9.45
C ILE A 179 -7.31 4.86 -9.77
N LYS A 180 -8.29 3.98 -10.00
CA LYS A 180 -9.63 4.35 -10.46
C LYS A 180 -10.53 4.75 -9.29
N ASP A 181 -11.40 5.72 -9.53
CA ASP A 181 -12.61 5.84 -8.72
C ASP A 181 -13.49 4.60 -8.94
N PHE A 182 -14.18 4.16 -7.89
CA PHE A 182 -14.96 2.92 -7.92
C PHE A 182 -16.12 2.95 -8.93
N THR A 183 -16.56 4.12 -9.41
CA THR A 183 -17.64 4.23 -10.40
C THR A 183 -17.17 4.36 -11.86
N LEU A 184 -15.85 4.40 -12.11
CA LEU A 184 -15.28 4.54 -13.45
C LEU A 184 -15.48 3.26 -14.29
N ASP A 185 -15.87 3.39 -15.55
CA ASP A 185 -16.09 2.24 -16.46
C ASP A 185 -14.80 1.56 -16.98
N GLY A 186 -13.65 1.83 -16.37
CA GLY A 186 -12.33 1.45 -16.88
C GLY A 186 -11.83 0.07 -16.46
N GLY A 187 -11.14 -0.61 -17.38
CA GLY A 187 -10.51 -1.92 -17.16
C GLY A 187 -9.19 -1.89 -16.38
N ARG A 188 -8.36 -2.92 -16.53
CA ARG A 188 -7.11 -3.05 -15.75
C ARG A 188 -6.10 -1.95 -16.07
N SER A 189 -6.05 -1.55 -17.35
CA SER A 189 -5.23 -0.45 -17.86
C SER A 189 -6.12 0.65 -18.44
N LEU A 190 -5.83 1.90 -18.10
CA LEU A 190 -6.59 3.06 -18.58
C LEU A 190 -5.99 3.63 -19.87
N ASN A 191 -6.81 3.82 -20.89
CA ASN A 191 -6.46 4.61 -22.06
C ASN A 191 -6.50 6.13 -21.73
N PHE A 192 -6.11 6.97 -22.68
CA PHE A 192 -6.04 8.43 -22.45
C PHE A 192 -7.37 9.03 -21.95
N TRP A 193 -8.50 8.66 -22.55
CA TRP A 193 -9.81 9.21 -22.19
C TRP A 193 -10.28 8.70 -20.83
N GLU A 194 -10.03 7.44 -20.52
CA GLU A 194 -10.35 6.90 -19.20
C GLU A 194 -9.49 7.58 -18.11
N ARG A 195 -8.20 7.82 -18.37
CA ARG A 195 -7.33 8.60 -17.46
C ARG A 195 -7.81 10.05 -17.32
N PHE A 196 -8.26 10.68 -18.40
CA PHE A 196 -8.79 12.04 -18.37
C PHE A 196 -10.05 12.12 -17.50
N THR A 197 -11.01 11.22 -17.71
CA THR A 197 -12.23 11.13 -16.89
C THR A 197 -11.91 10.80 -15.44
N ASN A 198 -11.01 9.84 -15.18
CA ASN A 198 -10.59 9.50 -13.82
C ASN A 198 -9.91 10.67 -13.10
N THR A 199 -9.10 11.44 -13.82
CA THR A 199 -8.49 12.68 -13.31
C THR A 199 -9.54 13.72 -12.97
N PHE A 200 -10.54 13.92 -13.84
CA PHE A 200 -11.63 14.84 -13.56
C PHE A 200 -12.41 14.45 -12.29
N VAL A 201 -12.76 13.17 -12.14
CA VAL A 201 -13.46 12.64 -10.96
C VAL A 201 -12.60 12.77 -9.70
N GLY A 202 -11.29 12.50 -9.82
CA GLY A 202 -10.33 12.72 -8.76
C GLY A 202 -10.26 14.19 -8.32
N LEU A 203 -10.21 15.14 -9.27
CA LEU A 203 -10.20 16.57 -8.98
C LEU A 203 -11.54 17.05 -8.39
N TYR A 204 -12.68 16.56 -8.88
CA TYR A 204 -13.99 16.78 -8.27
C TYR A 204 -13.98 16.31 -6.81
N THR A 205 -13.52 15.09 -6.58
CA THR A 205 -13.44 14.50 -5.25
C THR A 205 -12.54 15.34 -4.36
N LEU A 206 -11.38 15.77 -4.85
CA LEU A 206 -10.39 16.53 -4.09
C LEU A 206 -10.87 17.93 -3.69
N PHE A 207 -11.48 18.67 -4.62
CA PHE A 207 -11.77 20.10 -4.44
C PHE A 207 -13.25 20.42 -4.19
N LEU A 208 -14.18 19.60 -4.68
CA LEU A 208 -15.61 19.87 -4.59
C LEU A 208 -16.31 19.10 -3.46
N GLU A 209 -15.93 17.85 -3.16
CA GLU A 209 -16.51 17.14 -2.01
C GLU A 209 -16.36 17.87 -0.66
N PRO A 210 -15.19 18.49 -0.34
CA PRO A 210 -15.02 19.25 0.90
C PRO A 210 -15.98 20.44 1.07
N ILE A 211 -16.59 20.92 -0.02
CA ILE A 211 -17.55 22.03 0.00
C ILE A 211 -18.97 21.61 -0.43
N THR A 212 -19.20 20.33 -0.75
CA THR A 212 -20.52 19.81 -1.14
C THR A 212 -21.10 18.87 -0.08
N TYR A 213 -20.76 17.58 -0.07
CA TYR A 213 -21.39 16.63 0.87
C TYR A 213 -20.68 16.48 2.21
N ILE A 214 -19.37 16.72 2.30
CA ILE A 214 -18.65 16.63 3.58
C ILE A 214 -19.28 17.58 4.63
N PRO A 215 -19.59 18.86 4.31
CA PRO A 215 -20.31 19.73 5.24
C PRO A 215 -21.72 19.23 5.59
N GLN A 216 -22.40 18.54 4.66
CA GLN A 216 -23.71 17.96 4.95
C GLN A 216 -23.61 16.83 5.98
N LEU A 217 -22.59 15.98 5.87
CA LEU A 217 -22.31 14.93 6.84
C LEU A 217 -21.88 15.48 8.19
N GLU A 218 -21.08 16.56 8.22
CA GLU A 218 -20.73 17.26 9.46
C GLU A 218 -21.97 17.86 10.12
N ASN A 219 -22.84 18.54 9.37
CA ASN A 219 -24.11 19.04 9.89
C ASN A 219 -25.05 17.91 10.38
N MET A 220 -25.06 16.76 9.69
CA MET A 220 -25.78 15.57 10.15
C MET A 220 -25.16 15.01 11.44
N MET A 221 -23.83 15.02 11.55
CA MET A 221 -23.12 14.63 12.76
C MET A 221 -23.55 15.51 13.93
N ASP A 222 -23.58 16.82 13.74
CA ASP A 222 -24.03 17.78 14.75
C ASP A 222 -25.52 17.61 15.06
N THR A 223 -26.37 17.36 14.07
CA THR A 223 -27.82 17.21 14.31
C THR A 223 -28.17 15.92 15.06
N TYR A 224 -27.55 14.79 14.69
CA TYR A 224 -28.00 13.46 15.14
C TYR A 224 -27.13 12.85 16.24
N PHE A 225 -25.85 13.21 16.37
CA PHE A 225 -24.94 12.68 17.40
C PHE A 225 -24.88 13.59 18.62
N GLN A 226 -26.03 13.74 19.27
CA GLN A 226 -26.29 14.58 20.43
C GLN A 226 -26.18 13.79 21.76
N TYR A 227 -25.01 13.21 22.02
CA TYR A 227 -24.72 12.44 23.25
C TYR A 227 -24.01 13.31 24.30
N PRO A 228 -24.01 12.97 25.60
CA PRO A 228 -23.32 13.78 26.62
C PRO A 228 -21.84 14.06 26.27
N GLY A 229 -21.46 15.35 26.19
CA GLY A 229 -20.11 15.78 25.80
C GLY A 229 -19.87 15.97 24.30
N TYR A 230 -20.92 15.88 23.46
CA TYR A 230 -20.80 16.11 22.00
C TYR A 230 -20.30 17.53 21.66
N ASP A 231 -20.53 18.51 22.53
CA ASP A 231 -20.13 19.91 22.39
C ASP A 231 -18.60 20.11 22.40
N LYS A 232 -17.86 19.15 22.96
CA LYS A 232 -16.38 19.15 23.01
C LYS A 232 -15.74 18.23 21.96
N ARG A 233 -16.56 17.63 21.10
CA ARG A 233 -16.09 16.69 20.07
C ARG A 233 -15.17 17.40 19.08
N PRO A 234 -14.06 16.77 18.65
CA PRO A 234 -13.27 17.27 17.52
C PRO A 234 -14.09 17.36 16.23
N THR A 235 -13.55 18.04 15.23
CA THR A 235 -14.16 18.06 13.90
C THR A 235 -14.25 16.65 13.32
N MET A 236 -15.19 16.43 12.40
CA MET A 236 -15.32 15.14 11.70
C MET A 236 -13.98 14.75 11.04
N ALA A 237 -13.33 15.72 10.40
CA ALA A 237 -12.03 15.54 9.77
C ALA A 237 -10.95 15.04 10.75
N GLU A 238 -10.83 15.62 11.94
CA GLU A 238 -9.85 15.20 12.96
C GLU A 238 -10.11 13.77 13.44
N MET A 239 -11.37 13.39 13.62
CA MET A 239 -11.73 12.03 14.02
C MET A 239 -11.45 11.02 12.90
N LEU A 240 -11.75 11.34 11.64
CA LEU A 240 -11.47 10.47 10.48
C LEU A 240 -9.97 10.21 10.30
N LYS A 241 -9.13 11.23 10.55
CA LYS A 241 -7.66 11.10 10.54
C LYS A 241 -7.11 10.17 11.63
N ASN A 242 -7.91 9.89 12.67
CA ASN A 242 -7.57 9.03 13.80
C ASN A 242 -8.16 7.61 13.69
N ILE A 243 -8.72 7.24 12.53
CA ILE A 243 -9.08 5.83 12.26
C ILE A 243 -7.80 4.98 12.30
N SER A 244 -7.81 3.92 13.11
CA SER A 244 -6.64 3.07 13.37
C SER A 244 -6.25 2.23 12.15
N LEU A 245 -7.22 1.60 11.49
CA LEU A 245 -7.03 0.89 10.22
C LEU A 245 -8.35 0.71 9.47
N SER A 246 -8.24 0.29 8.21
CA SER A 246 -9.36 0.01 7.30
C SER A 246 -9.29 -1.42 6.78
N LEU A 247 -10.34 -2.20 6.99
CA LEU A 247 -10.53 -3.54 6.42
C LEU A 247 -11.25 -3.43 5.07
N ILE A 248 -10.68 -3.98 4.01
CA ILE A 248 -11.16 -3.73 2.64
C ILE A 248 -11.62 -5.04 2.01
N ASP A 249 -12.90 -5.14 1.63
CA ASP A 249 -13.43 -6.27 0.85
C ASP A 249 -13.21 -6.03 -0.65
N SER A 250 -11.94 -5.93 -1.04
CA SER A 250 -11.51 -5.79 -2.43
C SER A 250 -10.36 -6.75 -2.70
N ASP A 251 -10.36 -7.36 -3.88
CA ASP A 251 -9.31 -8.29 -4.29
C ASP A 251 -8.53 -7.76 -5.49
N VAL A 252 -7.20 -7.82 -5.41
CA VAL A 252 -6.30 -7.44 -6.50
C VAL A 252 -6.55 -8.22 -7.78
N MET A 253 -7.10 -9.44 -7.71
CA MET A 253 -7.44 -10.26 -8.87
C MET A 253 -8.67 -9.72 -9.60
N ILE A 254 -9.65 -9.15 -8.89
CA ILE A 254 -10.85 -8.54 -9.52
C ILE A 254 -10.54 -7.13 -10.00
N LEU A 255 -9.53 -6.50 -9.40
CA LEU A 255 -9.18 -5.10 -9.62
C LEU A 255 -7.79 -5.01 -10.24
N SER A 256 -7.09 -3.90 -9.94
CA SER A 256 -5.72 -3.67 -10.36
C SER A 256 -4.82 -3.59 -9.12
N PRO A 257 -3.56 -4.07 -9.20
CA PRO A 257 -2.56 -3.83 -8.16
C PRO A 257 -2.42 -2.34 -7.86
N ARG A 258 -2.35 -1.99 -6.58
CA ARG A 258 -2.15 -0.62 -6.12
C ARG A 258 -1.39 -0.58 -4.80
N PRO A 259 -0.69 0.53 -4.50
CA PRO A 259 -0.09 0.75 -3.20
C PRO A 259 -1.16 0.96 -2.12
N TYR A 260 -0.90 0.37 -0.95
CA TYR A 260 -1.67 0.57 0.27
C TYR A 260 -0.73 0.97 1.41
N LEU A 261 -1.20 1.84 2.29
CA LEU A 261 -0.55 2.06 3.59
C LEU A 261 -0.68 0.81 4.47
N PRO A 262 0.20 0.61 5.47
CA PRO A 262 0.09 -0.51 6.41
C PRO A 262 -1.24 -0.57 7.17
N SER A 263 -1.95 0.55 7.28
CA SER A 263 -3.29 0.63 7.90
C SER A 263 -4.43 0.20 6.95
N TYR A 264 -4.14 -0.22 5.71
CA TYR A 264 -5.14 -0.68 4.73
C TYR A 264 -4.98 -2.19 4.53
N ILE A 265 -5.89 -2.96 5.10
CA ILE A 265 -5.81 -4.42 5.16
C ILE A 265 -6.87 -5.02 4.26
N GLU A 266 -6.44 -5.57 3.12
CA GLU A 266 -7.32 -6.32 2.23
C GLU A 266 -7.76 -7.65 2.85
N VAL A 267 -9.08 -7.88 2.90
CA VAL A 267 -9.74 -9.10 3.41
C VAL A 267 -10.78 -9.63 2.41
N PRO A 268 -10.42 -9.83 1.13
CA PRO A 268 -11.37 -10.19 0.09
C PRO A 268 -12.00 -11.56 0.32
N GLY A 269 -13.32 -11.61 0.16
CA GLY A 269 -14.07 -12.85 0.32
C GLY A 269 -14.14 -13.31 1.78
N ILE A 270 -14.08 -12.37 2.71
CA ILE A 270 -14.37 -12.62 4.13
C ILE A 270 -15.74 -13.27 4.36
N HIS A 271 -16.65 -13.11 3.41
CA HIS A 271 -17.97 -13.74 3.40
C HIS A 271 -17.99 -15.21 2.95
N LEU A 272 -16.91 -15.69 2.33
CA LEU A 272 -16.84 -17.05 1.83
C LEU A 272 -16.82 -18.04 3.00
N ARG A 273 -17.81 -18.92 3.03
CA ARG A 273 -17.93 -20.02 3.99
C ARG A 273 -17.91 -21.37 3.25
N PRO A 274 -17.60 -22.47 3.95
CA PRO A 274 -17.81 -23.81 3.42
C PRO A 274 -19.26 -23.98 2.93
N THR A 275 -19.42 -24.59 1.76
CA THR A 275 -20.73 -24.78 1.13
C THR A 275 -21.61 -25.69 1.97
N LYS A 276 -22.90 -25.36 2.05
CA LYS A 276 -23.91 -26.19 2.70
C LYS A 276 -24.62 -27.09 1.69
N LYS A 277 -25.39 -28.06 2.17
CA LYS A 277 -26.29 -28.83 1.29
C LYS A 277 -27.42 -27.92 0.79
N ILE A 278 -27.60 -27.89 -0.52
CA ILE A 278 -28.77 -27.25 -1.15
C ILE A 278 -30.01 -28.14 -1.00
N ASN A 279 -31.19 -27.56 -1.22
CA ASN A 279 -32.43 -28.31 -1.13
C ASN A 279 -32.48 -29.45 -2.18
N ALA A 280 -33.19 -30.54 -1.85
CA ALA A 280 -33.19 -31.76 -2.67
C ALA A 280 -33.69 -31.53 -4.12
N LYS A 281 -34.64 -30.60 -4.31
CA LYS A 281 -35.21 -30.27 -5.62
C LYS A 281 -34.17 -29.60 -6.53
N LEU A 282 -33.46 -28.60 -6.00
CA LEU A 282 -32.39 -27.91 -6.71
C LEU A 282 -31.20 -28.84 -6.95
N GLN A 283 -30.81 -29.65 -5.96
CA GLN A 283 -29.76 -30.66 -6.10
C GLN A 283 -30.07 -31.62 -7.26
N TYR A 284 -31.25 -32.23 -7.25
CA TYR A 284 -31.71 -33.12 -8.31
C TYR A 284 -31.74 -32.43 -9.69
N PHE A 285 -32.14 -31.16 -9.72
CA PHE A 285 -32.13 -30.37 -10.94
C PHE A 285 -30.71 -30.13 -11.47
N MET A 286 -29.74 -29.84 -10.61
CA MET A 286 -28.36 -29.58 -11.02
C MET A 286 -27.57 -30.86 -11.34
N ASP A 287 -27.81 -31.95 -10.62
CA ASP A 287 -27.11 -33.23 -10.81
C ASP A 287 -27.40 -33.87 -12.17
N ARG A 288 -28.63 -33.71 -12.67
CA ARG A 288 -29.04 -34.24 -14.00
C ARG A 288 -28.74 -33.30 -15.16
N ALA A 289 -27.95 -32.24 -14.93
CA ALA A 289 -27.55 -31.29 -15.96
C ALA A 289 -26.32 -31.79 -16.74
N ASN A 290 -26.49 -32.80 -17.61
CA ASN A 290 -25.38 -33.44 -18.34
C ASN A 290 -24.56 -32.47 -19.20
N LYS A 291 -25.17 -31.36 -19.66
CA LYS A 291 -24.53 -30.32 -20.48
C LYS A 291 -24.05 -29.12 -19.64
N GLY A 292 -24.24 -29.20 -18.32
CA GLY A 292 -23.92 -28.14 -17.38
C GLY A 292 -25.12 -27.27 -16.99
N VAL A 293 -24.88 -26.42 -16.00
CA VAL A 293 -25.80 -25.44 -15.43
C VAL A 293 -25.28 -24.05 -15.70
N ILE A 294 -26.18 -23.17 -16.14
CA ILE A 294 -25.96 -21.72 -16.19
C ILE A 294 -26.72 -21.10 -15.02
N TYR A 295 -26.02 -20.37 -14.16
CA TYR A 295 -26.66 -19.62 -13.09
C TYR A 295 -26.87 -18.18 -13.55
N PHE A 296 -28.03 -17.60 -13.24
CA PHE A 296 -28.39 -16.25 -13.64
C PHE A 296 -28.97 -15.46 -12.46
N ASN A 297 -28.31 -14.35 -12.09
CA ASN A 297 -28.71 -13.50 -10.97
C ASN A 297 -28.21 -12.03 -11.10
N PHE A 298 -29.10 -11.05 -10.91
CA PHE A 298 -28.78 -9.61 -10.92
C PHE A 298 -28.56 -8.98 -9.53
N GLY A 299 -28.40 -9.80 -8.49
CA GLY A 299 -28.08 -9.33 -7.14
C GLY A 299 -29.31 -9.01 -6.28
N THR A 300 -29.17 -8.09 -5.33
CA THR A 300 -30.20 -7.78 -4.32
C THR A 300 -30.90 -6.45 -4.52
N ILE A 301 -30.33 -5.54 -5.32
CA ILE A 301 -30.85 -4.18 -5.51
C ILE A 301 -31.65 -4.07 -6.80
N LEU A 302 -31.16 -4.68 -7.89
CA LEU A 302 -31.82 -4.59 -9.19
C LEU A 302 -33.07 -5.45 -9.23
N ASN A 303 -34.18 -4.82 -9.56
CA ASN A 303 -35.38 -5.52 -9.96
C ASN A 303 -35.24 -5.98 -11.43
N VAL A 304 -35.22 -7.30 -11.65
CA VAL A 304 -35.14 -7.91 -12.98
C VAL A 304 -36.34 -7.58 -13.88
N THR A 305 -37.47 -7.15 -13.33
CA THR A 305 -38.62 -6.68 -14.12
C THR A 305 -38.39 -5.30 -14.73
N SER A 306 -37.41 -4.54 -14.24
CA SER A 306 -37.03 -3.23 -14.78
C SER A 306 -36.07 -3.34 -15.98
N ILE A 307 -35.59 -4.56 -16.32
CA ILE A 307 -34.78 -4.79 -17.53
C ILE A 307 -35.62 -4.44 -18.77
N PRO A 308 -35.05 -3.77 -19.79
CA PRO A 308 -35.75 -3.51 -21.04
C PRO A 308 -36.36 -4.79 -21.62
N LYS A 309 -37.66 -4.76 -21.92
CA LYS A 309 -38.42 -5.94 -22.39
C LYS A 309 -37.74 -6.68 -23.57
N PRO A 310 -37.21 -5.99 -24.61
CA PRO A 310 -36.51 -6.67 -25.70
C PRO A 310 -35.29 -7.47 -25.22
N SER A 311 -34.47 -6.88 -24.34
CA SER A 311 -33.29 -7.51 -23.77
C SER A 311 -33.65 -8.70 -22.87
N PHE A 312 -34.68 -8.54 -22.03
CA PHE A 312 -35.16 -9.64 -21.19
C PHE A 312 -35.68 -10.82 -22.02
N GLN A 313 -36.46 -10.53 -23.08
CA GLN A 313 -36.94 -11.56 -24.00
C GLN A 313 -35.78 -12.26 -24.71
N ALA A 314 -34.74 -11.51 -25.13
CA ALA A 314 -33.56 -12.08 -25.75
C ALA A 314 -32.83 -13.04 -24.79
N LEU A 315 -32.65 -12.65 -23.52
CA LEU A 315 -32.06 -13.50 -22.48
C LEU A 315 -32.84 -14.81 -22.33
N VAL A 316 -34.16 -14.74 -22.14
CA VAL A 316 -35.00 -15.92 -21.93
C VAL A 316 -35.05 -16.81 -23.17
N ASN A 317 -35.17 -16.23 -24.37
CA ASN A 317 -35.25 -16.99 -25.63
C ASN A 317 -33.96 -17.76 -25.90
N VAL A 318 -32.81 -17.10 -25.81
CA VAL A 318 -31.51 -17.74 -26.05
C VAL A 318 -31.27 -18.83 -25.01
N LEU A 319 -31.39 -18.53 -23.71
CA LEU A 319 -31.19 -19.52 -22.65
C LEU A 319 -32.19 -20.69 -22.72
N GLY A 320 -33.41 -20.44 -23.20
CA GLY A 320 -34.45 -21.44 -23.41
C GLY A 320 -34.16 -22.46 -24.50
N ARG A 321 -33.34 -22.09 -25.49
CA ARG A 321 -32.94 -22.98 -26.59
C ARG A 321 -31.72 -23.85 -26.24
N LEU A 322 -31.05 -23.58 -25.12
CA LEU A 322 -29.85 -24.29 -24.72
C LEU A 322 -30.16 -25.67 -24.11
N GLU A 323 -29.25 -26.62 -24.33
CA GLU A 323 -29.30 -27.92 -23.65
C GLU A 323 -28.90 -27.84 -22.17
N GLN A 324 -28.21 -26.75 -21.78
CA GLN A 324 -27.88 -26.44 -20.40
C GLN A 324 -29.14 -26.20 -19.58
N ARG A 325 -29.08 -26.56 -18.30
CA ARG A 325 -30.11 -26.20 -17.33
C ARG A 325 -29.84 -24.80 -16.79
N ILE A 326 -30.89 -24.01 -16.63
CA ILE A 326 -30.81 -22.63 -16.18
C ILE A 326 -31.34 -22.54 -14.76
N VAL A 327 -30.54 -22.00 -13.85
CA VAL A 327 -30.99 -21.67 -12.49
C VAL A 327 -31.10 -20.16 -12.42
N PHE A 328 -32.32 -19.63 -12.25
CA PHE A 328 -32.62 -18.22 -12.38
C PHE A 328 -33.32 -17.66 -11.13
N LYS A 329 -32.77 -16.58 -10.57
CA LYS A 329 -33.43 -15.83 -9.51
C LYS A 329 -34.53 -14.93 -10.09
N TRP A 330 -35.80 -15.20 -9.77
CA TRP A 330 -36.96 -14.44 -10.28
C TRP A 330 -37.96 -14.10 -9.19
N ILE A 331 -38.76 -13.06 -9.42
CA ILE A 331 -39.73 -12.56 -8.45
C ILE A 331 -40.93 -13.50 -8.33
N ASN A 332 -41.46 -13.61 -7.10
CA ASN A 332 -42.70 -14.34 -6.75
C ASN A 332 -42.76 -15.83 -7.10
N ASN A 333 -41.61 -16.48 -7.38
CA ASN A 333 -41.56 -17.89 -7.80
C ASN A 333 -42.47 -18.20 -9.01
N GLU A 334 -42.82 -17.20 -9.82
CA GLU A 334 -43.70 -17.39 -10.96
C GLU A 334 -42.95 -18.10 -12.09
N THR A 335 -43.39 -19.32 -12.43
CA THR A 335 -42.77 -20.15 -13.46
C THR A 335 -43.49 -20.06 -14.81
N ARG A 336 -44.63 -19.36 -14.89
CA ARG A 336 -45.41 -19.23 -16.12
C ARG A 336 -44.62 -18.39 -17.13
N GLY A 337 -44.34 -18.98 -18.29
CA GLY A 337 -43.61 -18.31 -19.37
C GLY A 337 -42.13 -18.65 -19.46
N PHE A 338 -41.57 -19.42 -18.52
CA PHE A 338 -40.19 -19.93 -18.64
C PHE A 338 -40.15 -21.32 -19.32
N PRO A 339 -39.15 -21.57 -20.18
CA PRO A 339 -38.92 -22.88 -20.79
C PRO A 339 -38.62 -23.99 -19.75
N ASN A 340 -38.83 -25.25 -20.14
CA ASN A 340 -38.69 -26.41 -19.24
C ASN A 340 -37.28 -26.63 -18.67
N ASN A 341 -36.24 -26.05 -19.28
CA ASN A 341 -34.87 -26.12 -18.79
C ASN A 341 -34.57 -25.07 -17.69
N PHE A 342 -35.55 -24.30 -17.22
CA PHE A 342 -35.39 -23.34 -16.12
C PHE A 342 -35.83 -23.90 -14.77
N TYR A 343 -35.03 -23.62 -13.75
CA TYR A 343 -35.40 -23.65 -12.34
C TYR A 343 -35.46 -22.22 -11.83
N VAL A 344 -36.62 -21.82 -11.34
CA VAL A 344 -36.91 -20.43 -10.96
C VAL A 344 -37.29 -20.36 -9.49
N ASP A 345 -36.65 -19.45 -8.75
CA ASP A 345 -36.91 -19.22 -7.32
C ASP A 345 -36.56 -17.78 -6.94
N SER A 346 -37.22 -17.25 -5.91
CA SER A 346 -37.01 -15.89 -5.38
C SER A 346 -35.79 -15.80 -4.49
N TRP A 347 -35.39 -16.94 -3.89
CA TRP A 347 -34.19 -17.02 -3.08
C TRP A 347 -33.38 -18.26 -3.40
N LEU A 348 -32.13 -18.06 -3.84
CA LEU A 348 -31.25 -19.12 -4.29
C LEU A 348 -29.93 -19.09 -3.49
N PRO A 349 -29.40 -20.26 -3.08
CA PRO A 349 -28.11 -20.39 -2.41
C PRO A 349 -26.97 -20.21 -3.43
N GLN A 350 -26.68 -18.96 -3.79
CA GLN A 350 -25.76 -18.59 -4.88
C GLN A 350 -24.41 -19.29 -4.76
N ARG A 351 -23.78 -19.22 -3.58
CA ARG A 351 -22.47 -19.80 -3.32
C ARG A 351 -22.42 -21.30 -3.60
N GLU A 352 -23.42 -22.04 -3.13
CA GLU A 352 -23.55 -23.47 -3.37
C GLU A 352 -23.80 -23.79 -4.85
N ILE A 353 -24.61 -22.99 -5.54
CA ILE A 353 -24.88 -23.15 -6.98
C ILE A 353 -23.59 -22.95 -7.78
N LEU A 354 -22.87 -21.85 -7.53
CA LEU A 354 -21.61 -21.54 -8.22
C LEU A 354 -20.56 -22.63 -7.99
N SER A 355 -20.51 -23.18 -6.77
CA SER A 355 -19.56 -24.24 -6.41
C SER A 355 -19.95 -25.64 -6.89
N HIS A 356 -21.13 -25.80 -7.49
CA HIS A 356 -21.59 -27.10 -7.96
C HIS A 356 -20.77 -27.57 -9.16
N PRO A 357 -20.34 -28.86 -9.25
CA PRO A 357 -19.48 -29.34 -10.34
C PRO A 357 -20.06 -29.14 -11.76
N ASN A 358 -21.38 -29.14 -11.86
CA ASN A 358 -22.11 -28.90 -13.11
C ASN A 358 -22.30 -27.43 -13.45
N CYS A 359 -22.06 -26.46 -12.55
CA CYS A 359 -22.12 -25.04 -12.90
C CYS A 359 -20.97 -24.68 -13.83
N LYS A 360 -21.27 -24.10 -15.00
CA LYS A 360 -20.29 -23.78 -16.04
C LYS A 360 -20.19 -22.30 -16.35
N LEU A 361 -21.21 -21.52 -16.02
CA LEU A 361 -21.30 -20.10 -16.37
C LEU A 361 -22.17 -19.38 -15.35
N PHE A 362 -21.74 -18.19 -14.94
CA PHE A 362 -22.56 -17.25 -14.20
C PHE A 362 -22.87 -16.02 -15.05
N ILE A 363 -24.16 -15.75 -15.24
CA ILE A 363 -24.66 -14.50 -15.84
C ILE A 363 -25.01 -13.56 -14.70
N THR A 364 -24.36 -12.40 -14.65
CA THR A 364 -24.42 -11.51 -13.50
C THR A 364 -24.35 -10.05 -13.87
N HIS A 365 -24.90 -9.19 -13.02
CA HIS A 365 -24.67 -7.74 -13.05
C HIS A 365 -23.21 -7.33 -12.76
N GLY A 366 -22.38 -8.20 -12.18
CA GLY A 366 -20.98 -7.87 -11.88
C GLY A 366 -20.71 -7.15 -10.56
N GLY A 367 -21.64 -7.23 -9.60
CA GLY A 367 -21.36 -6.79 -8.22
C GLY A 367 -20.22 -7.58 -7.58
N ILE A 368 -19.35 -6.88 -6.83
CA ILE A 368 -18.06 -7.40 -6.35
C ILE A 368 -18.16 -8.74 -5.59
N HIS A 369 -19.12 -8.90 -4.67
CA HIS A 369 -19.25 -10.14 -3.90
C HIS A 369 -19.62 -11.35 -4.77
N GLY A 370 -20.53 -11.17 -5.73
CA GLY A 370 -20.87 -12.25 -6.67
C GLY A 370 -19.68 -12.66 -7.54
N LEU A 371 -18.80 -11.72 -7.87
CA LEU A 371 -17.57 -12.01 -8.59
C LEU A 371 -16.55 -12.73 -7.72
N ILE A 372 -16.39 -12.35 -6.44
CA ILE A 372 -15.53 -13.05 -5.50
C ILE A 372 -15.98 -14.52 -5.36
N GLU A 373 -17.28 -14.78 -5.17
CA GLU A 373 -17.81 -16.14 -5.08
C GLU A 373 -17.57 -16.96 -6.36
N THR A 374 -17.62 -16.29 -7.51
CA THR A 374 -17.42 -16.90 -8.83
C THR A 374 -15.96 -17.21 -9.11
N ILE A 375 -15.05 -16.31 -8.75
CA ILE A 375 -13.61 -16.53 -8.82
C ILE A 375 -13.22 -17.65 -7.90
N ASP A 376 -13.74 -17.67 -6.67
CA ASP A 376 -13.52 -18.80 -5.79
C ASP A 376 -14.02 -20.11 -6.42
N ALA A 377 -15.22 -20.12 -7.02
CA ALA A 377 -15.74 -21.29 -7.73
C ALA A 377 -14.96 -21.68 -9.00
N GLY A 378 -14.17 -20.78 -9.57
CA GLY A 378 -13.36 -21.02 -10.76
C GLY A 378 -14.17 -21.18 -12.04
N ILE A 379 -15.28 -20.43 -12.18
CA ILE A 379 -16.13 -20.43 -13.38
C ILE A 379 -16.12 -19.07 -14.09
N PRO A 380 -16.28 -19.03 -15.42
CA PRO A 380 -16.34 -17.78 -16.17
C PRO A 380 -17.71 -17.09 -16.05
N ILE A 381 -17.77 -15.83 -16.50
CA ILE A 381 -18.99 -15.00 -16.40
C ILE A 381 -19.38 -14.31 -17.71
N ILE A 382 -20.68 -14.08 -17.88
CA ILE A 382 -21.17 -12.99 -18.74
C ILE A 382 -21.66 -11.88 -17.82
N GLY A 383 -21.05 -10.71 -17.94
CA GLY A 383 -21.38 -9.54 -17.14
C GLY A 383 -22.29 -8.57 -17.86
N LEU A 384 -23.38 -8.18 -17.20
CA LEU A 384 -24.41 -7.26 -17.66
C LEU A 384 -24.48 -6.06 -16.68
N PRO A 385 -23.45 -5.19 -16.66
CA PRO A 385 -23.35 -4.11 -15.67
C PRO A 385 -24.45 -3.06 -15.87
N VAL A 386 -24.90 -2.48 -14.76
CA VAL A 386 -26.01 -1.50 -14.72
C VAL A 386 -25.60 -0.20 -14.03
N PHE A 387 -24.96 -0.27 -12.86
CA PHE A 387 -24.58 0.92 -12.09
C PHE A 387 -23.38 0.68 -11.16
N GLY A 388 -22.94 1.74 -10.48
CA GLY A 388 -21.86 1.70 -9.50
C GLY A 388 -20.54 1.15 -10.07
N ASP A 389 -19.95 0.22 -9.33
CA ASP A 389 -18.69 -0.48 -9.58
C ASP A 389 -18.77 -1.61 -10.60
N GLN A 390 -19.98 -2.00 -11.00
CA GLN A 390 -20.22 -3.17 -11.85
C GLN A 390 -19.48 -3.10 -13.18
N PHE A 391 -19.45 -1.92 -13.83
CA PHE A 391 -18.75 -1.73 -15.10
C PHE A 391 -17.25 -2.01 -14.97
N GLN A 392 -16.62 -1.41 -13.97
CA GLN A 392 -15.21 -1.63 -13.67
C GLN A 392 -14.91 -3.11 -13.42
N ASN A 393 -15.74 -3.77 -12.61
CA ASN A 393 -15.49 -5.12 -12.18
C ASN A 393 -15.62 -6.12 -13.34
N VAL A 394 -16.66 -5.98 -14.17
CA VAL A 394 -16.85 -6.83 -15.35
C VAL A 394 -15.76 -6.56 -16.39
N LYS A 395 -15.42 -5.29 -16.63
CA LYS A 395 -14.39 -4.93 -17.59
C LYS A 395 -13.03 -5.50 -17.19
N THR A 396 -12.67 -5.42 -15.90
CA THR A 396 -11.42 -6.00 -15.39
C THR A 396 -11.44 -7.53 -15.47
N SER A 397 -12.57 -8.17 -15.18
CA SER A 397 -12.76 -9.62 -15.36
C SER A 397 -12.61 -10.05 -16.83
N GLN A 398 -13.05 -9.20 -17.77
CA GLN A 398 -12.88 -9.43 -19.20
C GLN A 398 -11.41 -9.30 -19.61
N ASP A 399 -10.70 -8.30 -19.10
CA ASP A 399 -9.27 -8.11 -19.36
C ASP A 399 -8.44 -9.28 -18.80
N ASN A 400 -8.86 -9.86 -17.66
CA ASN A 400 -8.30 -11.09 -17.11
C ASN A 400 -8.67 -12.35 -17.92
N GLY A 401 -9.63 -12.23 -18.86
CA GLY A 401 -10.05 -13.29 -19.77
C GLY A 401 -10.98 -14.33 -19.14
N ILE A 402 -11.69 -13.97 -18.08
CA ILE A 402 -12.71 -14.82 -17.44
C ILE A 402 -14.14 -14.35 -17.71
N ALA A 403 -14.31 -13.22 -18.42
CA ALA A 403 -15.60 -12.62 -18.66
C ALA A 403 -15.82 -12.17 -20.11
N ILE A 404 -17.09 -12.06 -20.48
CA ILE A 404 -17.56 -11.23 -21.60
C ILE A 404 -18.50 -10.17 -21.01
N MET A 405 -18.25 -8.89 -21.35
CA MET A 405 -19.11 -7.78 -20.98
C MET A 405 -20.11 -7.48 -22.10
N SER A 406 -21.41 -7.52 -21.78
CA SER A 406 -22.48 -7.22 -22.73
C SER A 406 -23.35 -6.07 -22.22
N ASN A 407 -23.88 -5.25 -23.13
CA ASN A 407 -24.74 -4.12 -22.76
C ASN A 407 -26.19 -4.58 -22.64
N ILE A 408 -26.73 -4.59 -21.43
CA ILE A 408 -28.11 -5.00 -21.15
C ILE A 408 -29.16 -4.10 -21.82
N PHE A 409 -28.84 -2.83 -22.11
CA PHE A 409 -29.78 -1.88 -22.73
C PHE A 409 -29.92 -2.04 -24.25
N SER A 410 -28.94 -2.68 -24.90
CA SER A 410 -28.92 -2.92 -26.36
C SER A 410 -28.75 -4.40 -26.73
N LEU A 411 -29.01 -5.31 -25.78
CA LEU A 411 -28.85 -6.75 -25.96
C LEU A 411 -29.87 -7.32 -26.93
N THR A 412 -29.40 -8.09 -27.92
CA THR A 412 -30.24 -8.82 -28.88
C THR A 412 -30.04 -10.33 -28.76
N GLU A 413 -30.94 -11.13 -29.30
CA GLU A 413 -30.76 -12.59 -29.34
C GLU A 413 -29.46 -12.99 -30.03
N GLU A 414 -29.14 -12.37 -31.18
CA GLU A 414 -27.92 -12.66 -31.95
C GLU A 414 -26.65 -12.36 -31.14
N THR A 415 -26.59 -11.17 -30.54
CA THR A 415 -25.41 -10.75 -29.76
C THR A 415 -25.22 -11.60 -28.52
N PHE A 416 -26.30 -11.89 -27.80
CA PHE A 416 -26.25 -12.69 -26.59
C PHE A 416 -25.96 -14.17 -26.87
N GLU A 417 -26.55 -14.75 -27.92
CA GLU A 417 -26.29 -16.13 -28.34
C GLU A 417 -24.82 -16.32 -28.74
N LYS A 418 -24.24 -15.33 -29.45
CA LYS A 418 -22.82 -15.31 -29.77
C LYS A 418 -21.95 -15.32 -28.51
N ASP A 419 -22.26 -14.47 -27.52
CA ASP A 419 -21.48 -14.38 -26.28
C ASP A 419 -21.57 -15.66 -25.44
N VAL A 420 -22.78 -16.22 -25.29
CA VAL A 420 -23.01 -17.49 -24.59
C VAL A 420 -22.30 -18.65 -25.29
N SER A 421 -22.43 -18.76 -26.62
CA SER A 421 -21.76 -19.80 -27.40
C SER A 421 -20.24 -19.71 -27.25
N ARG A 422 -19.68 -18.50 -27.38
CA ARG A 422 -18.24 -18.27 -27.24
C ARG A 422 -17.72 -18.69 -25.86
N ILE A 423 -18.36 -18.24 -24.78
CA ILE A 423 -17.83 -18.49 -23.42
C ILE A 423 -17.94 -19.96 -23.00
N LEU A 424 -18.94 -20.69 -23.52
CA LEU A 424 -19.12 -22.11 -23.23
C LEU A 424 -18.24 -23.01 -24.10
N THR A 425 -17.81 -22.56 -25.29
CA THR A 425 -17.00 -23.35 -26.23
C THR A 425 -15.50 -23.09 -26.12
N ASP A 426 -15.08 -21.84 -25.87
CA ASP A 426 -13.67 -21.50 -25.71
C ASP A 426 -13.17 -21.87 -24.30
N GLN A 427 -12.45 -22.99 -24.20
CA GLN A 427 -11.93 -23.52 -22.94
C GLN A 427 -11.02 -22.55 -22.19
N LYS A 428 -10.42 -21.56 -22.88
CA LYS A 428 -9.53 -20.56 -22.26
C LYS A 428 -10.23 -19.79 -21.14
N PHE A 429 -11.54 -19.52 -21.26
CA PHE A 429 -12.28 -18.84 -20.19
C PHE A 429 -12.33 -19.69 -18.92
N ALA A 430 -12.66 -20.97 -19.04
CA ALA A 430 -12.73 -21.90 -17.92
C ALA A 430 -11.34 -22.19 -17.32
N GLU A 431 -10.31 -22.35 -18.15
CA GLU A 431 -8.93 -22.55 -17.69
C GLU A 431 -8.41 -21.33 -16.92
N LYS A 432 -8.65 -20.12 -17.44
CA LYS A 432 -8.28 -18.88 -16.76
C LYS A 432 -9.05 -18.70 -15.45
N ALA A 433 -10.34 -19.00 -15.42
CA ALA A 433 -11.14 -18.92 -14.20
C ALA A 433 -10.63 -19.89 -13.12
N LYS A 434 -10.30 -21.13 -13.49
CA LYS A 434 -9.67 -22.11 -12.58
C LYS A 434 -8.29 -21.65 -12.08
N LYS A 435 -7.46 -21.11 -12.97
CA LYS A 435 -6.14 -20.56 -12.59
C LYS A 435 -6.30 -19.41 -11.60
N MET A 436 -7.23 -18.51 -11.87
CA MET A 436 -7.53 -17.37 -11.00
C MET A 436 -8.08 -17.81 -9.63
N SER A 437 -8.94 -18.83 -9.59
CA SER A 437 -9.41 -19.48 -8.36
C SER A 437 -8.25 -20.03 -7.53
N ALA A 438 -7.31 -20.74 -8.17
CA ALA A 438 -6.15 -21.30 -7.49
C ALA A 438 -5.28 -20.20 -6.86
N ILE A 439 -5.03 -19.11 -7.57
CA ILE A 439 -4.28 -17.96 -7.06
C ILE A 439 -5.04 -17.25 -5.92
N PHE A 440 -6.35 -17.02 -6.08
CA PHE A 440 -7.17 -16.37 -5.06
C PHE A 440 -7.23 -17.15 -3.73
N ARG A 441 -7.21 -18.48 -3.81
CA ARG A 441 -7.22 -19.36 -2.64
C ARG A 441 -5.84 -19.53 -2.02
N ASP A 442 -4.77 -19.25 -2.75
CA ASP A 442 -3.39 -19.38 -2.29
C ASP A 442 -2.99 -18.17 -1.43
N ARG A 443 -3.27 -18.26 -0.13
CA ARG A 443 -3.00 -17.21 0.86
C ARG A 443 -2.59 -17.83 2.20
N PRO A 444 -1.67 -17.18 2.95
CA PRO A 444 -1.15 -17.73 4.21
C PRO A 444 -2.19 -17.79 5.33
N LEU A 445 -3.17 -16.87 5.32
CA LEU A 445 -4.29 -16.84 6.25
C LEU A 445 -5.60 -16.72 5.46
N SER A 446 -6.68 -17.29 5.99
CA SER A 446 -8.02 -17.03 5.48
C SER A 446 -8.35 -15.53 5.63
N ALA A 447 -9.20 -14.98 4.76
CA ALA A 447 -9.61 -13.58 4.85
C ALA A 447 -10.24 -13.24 6.21
N LEU A 448 -11.01 -14.17 6.78
CA LEU A 448 -11.62 -14.02 8.09
C LEU A 448 -10.58 -14.01 9.21
N ASP A 449 -9.64 -14.94 9.23
CA ASP A 449 -8.60 -14.98 10.27
C ASP A 449 -7.69 -13.76 10.19
N LYS A 450 -7.38 -13.29 8.98
CA LYS A 450 -6.64 -12.03 8.77
C LYS A 450 -7.42 -10.84 9.35
N ALA A 451 -8.71 -10.73 9.07
CA ALA A 451 -9.55 -9.66 9.61
C ALA A 451 -9.62 -9.68 11.14
N VAL A 452 -9.87 -10.86 11.73
CA VAL A 452 -9.90 -11.05 13.19
C VAL A 452 -8.57 -10.67 13.82
N TYR A 453 -7.45 -11.14 13.25
CA TYR A 453 -6.11 -10.80 13.75
C TYR A 453 -5.90 -9.29 13.85
N TRP A 454 -6.28 -8.53 12.81
CA TRP A 454 -6.10 -7.08 12.76
C TRP A 454 -7.08 -6.32 13.66
N VAL A 455 -8.31 -6.81 13.81
CA VAL A 455 -9.26 -6.29 14.81
C VAL A 455 -8.69 -6.45 16.23
N GLU A 456 -8.26 -7.66 16.58
CA GLU A 456 -7.65 -7.93 17.88
C GLU A 456 -6.30 -7.21 18.04
N TYR A 457 -5.57 -6.93 16.96
CA TYR A 457 -4.35 -6.14 16.97
C TYR A 457 -4.61 -4.73 17.49
N VAL A 458 -5.61 -4.03 16.94
CA VAL A 458 -5.98 -2.68 17.39
C VAL A 458 -6.44 -2.71 18.84
N ILE A 459 -7.20 -3.73 19.26
CA ILE A 459 -7.60 -3.91 20.66
C ILE A 459 -6.38 -4.08 21.57
N ARG A 460 -5.40 -4.92 21.19
CA ARG A 460 -4.19 -5.18 21.99
C ARG A 460 -3.28 -3.96 22.14
N HIS A 461 -3.30 -3.07 21.14
CA HIS A 461 -2.45 -1.89 21.08
C HIS A 461 -3.18 -0.58 21.37
N GLU A 462 -4.46 -0.65 21.78
CA GLU A 462 -5.30 0.50 22.13
C GLU A 462 -5.36 1.56 20.99
N GLY A 463 -5.30 1.09 19.75
CA GLY A 463 -5.10 1.92 18.55
C GLY A 463 -4.05 1.34 17.61
N ALA A 464 -3.65 2.12 16.61
CA ALA A 464 -2.61 1.73 15.65
C ALA A 464 -1.83 2.92 15.09
N ASP A 465 -1.47 3.89 15.94
CA ASP A 465 -0.81 5.13 15.52
C ASP A 465 0.50 4.91 14.76
N HIS A 466 1.23 3.84 15.07
CA HIS A 466 2.48 3.46 14.38
C HIS A 466 2.27 2.95 12.95
N LEU A 467 1.04 2.66 12.53
CA LEU A 467 0.69 2.33 11.15
C LEU A 467 0.25 3.57 10.35
N ARG A 468 0.09 4.72 11.01
CA ARG A 468 -0.40 5.95 10.41
C ARG A 468 0.69 6.63 9.60
N SER A 469 0.31 7.14 8.43
CA SER A 469 1.20 7.96 7.62
C SER A 469 1.37 9.35 8.23
N ALA A 470 2.60 9.84 8.30
CA ALA A 470 2.89 11.23 8.68
C ALA A 470 2.26 12.25 7.71
N ALA A 471 1.90 11.83 6.49
CA ALA A 471 1.26 12.68 5.50
C ALA A 471 -0.15 13.17 5.92
N VAL A 472 -0.79 12.50 6.89
CA VAL A 472 -2.10 12.89 7.45
C VAL A 472 -2.06 14.28 8.13
N GLU A 473 -0.89 14.68 8.63
CA GLU A 473 -0.64 15.96 9.30
C GLU A 473 -0.36 17.11 8.30
N LEU A 474 -0.20 16.81 7.00
CA LEU A 474 0.05 17.81 5.97
C LEU A 474 -1.25 18.48 5.54
N THR A 475 -1.17 19.77 5.23
CA THR A 475 -2.23 20.44 4.47
C THR A 475 -2.20 19.97 3.01
N TRP A 476 -3.33 20.07 2.31
CA TRP A 476 -3.44 19.57 0.92
C TRP A 476 -2.36 20.16 0.00
N TYR A 477 -2.03 21.45 0.12
CA TYR A 477 -1.00 22.07 -0.71
C TYR A 477 0.43 21.64 -0.34
N GLN A 478 0.68 21.24 0.91
CA GLN A 478 1.95 20.65 1.33
C GLN A 478 2.07 19.20 0.88
N TYR A 479 0.98 18.44 0.95
CA TYR A 479 0.92 17.06 0.45
C TYR A 479 1.28 16.99 -1.04
N TYR A 480 0.76 17.92 -1.85
CA TYR A 480 1.09 18.05 -3.28
C TYR A 480 2.33 18.92 -3.58
N LEU A 481 3.08 19.33 -2.56
CA LEU A 481 4.30 20.15 -2.68
C LEU A 481 4.13 21.47 -3.45
N LEU A 482 2.91 22.03 -3.50
CA LEU A 482 2.63 23.26 -4.23
C LEU A 482 3.36 24.46 -3.61
N ASP A 483 3.57 24.45 -2.29
CA ASP A 483 4.39 25.43 -1.58
C ASP A 483 5.86 25.39 -2.03
N VAL A 484 6.42 24.19 -2.18
CA VAL A 484 7.79 23.95 -2.67
C VAL A 484 7.91 24.38 -4.14
N PHE A 485 6.97 24.00 -5.01
CA PHE A 485 6.97 24.42 -6.41
C PHE A 485 6.84 25.93 -6.56
N ALA A 486 5.94 26.57 -5.81
CA ALA A 486 5.78 28.02 -5.81
C ALA A 486 7.09 28.72 -5.40
N PHE A 487 7.80 28.20 -4.39
CA PHE A 487 9.10 28.72 -3.97
C PHE A 487 10.16 28.59 -5.08
N ILE A 488 10.28 27.40 -5.70
CA ILE A 488 11.24 27.15 -6.80
C ILE A 488 10.95 28.08 -7.99
N ILE A 489 9.68 28.18 -8.41
CA ILE A 489 9.26 29.05 -9.51
C ILE A 489 9.58 30.52 -9.20
N SER A 490 9.33 30.96 -7.96
CA SER A 490 9.64 32.33 -7.53
C SER A 490 11.14 32.64 -7.63
N ILE A 491 12.02 31.69 -7.27
CA ILE A 491 13.47 31.83 -7.45
C ILE A 491 13.82 31.92 -8.93
N ILE A 492 13.26 31.05 -9.78
CA ILE A 492 13.52 31.07 -11.23
C ILE A 492 13.11 32.42 -11.83
N LEU A 493 11.91 32.91 -11.51
CA LEU A 493 11.42 34.21 -11.98
C LEU A 493 12.27 35.37 -11.48
N PHE A 494 12.72 35.33 -10.22
CA PHE A 494 13.63 36.34 -9.65
C PHE A 494 14.97 36.34 -10.38
N LEU A 495 15.58 35.18 -10.63
CA LEU A 495 16.83 35.07 -11.40
C LEU A 495 16.64 35.60 -12.83
N LEU A 496 15.56 35.18 -13.52
CA LEU A 496 15.24 35.67 -14.87
C LEU A 496 15.04 37.20 -14.89
N PHE A 497 14.42 37.78 -13.86
CA PHE A 497 14.29 39.23 -13.70
C PHE A 497 15.65 39.91 -13.54
N ILE A 498 16.54 39.39 -12.68
CA ILE A 498 17.90 39.91 -12.52
C ILE A 498 18.68 39.86 -13.85
N PHE A 499 18.60 38.75 -14.57
CA PHE A 499 19.28 38.57 -15.86
C PHE A 499 18.68 39.45 -16.98
N LYS A 500 17.36 39.72 -16.96
CA LYS A 500 16.70 40.66 -17.89
C LYS A 500 16.99 42.13 -17.59
N VAL A 501 17.11 42.51 -16.31
CA VAL A 501 17.31 43.92 -15.89
C VAL A 501 18.79 44.32 -15.92
N LYS A 502 19.74 43.36 -15.89
CA LYS A 502 21.18 43.64 -15.93
C LYS A 502 21.99 42.85 -16.99
N PRO A 503 21.57 42.74 -18.27
CA PRO A 503 22.41 42.09 -19.27
C PRO A 503 23.70 42.87 -19.54
N VAL A 504 23.68 44.21 -19.44
CA VAL A 504 24.83 45.06 -19.81
C VAL A 504 25.80 45.34 -18.65
N LYS A 505 25.32 45.43 -17.41
CA LYS A 505 26.19 45.76 -16.25
C LYS A 505 26.93 44.54 -15.68
N PHE A 506 26.34 43.34 -15.74
CA PHE A 506 26.98 42.14 -15.17
C PHE A 506 28.06 41.56 -16.11
N ILE A 507 27.84 41.63 -17.43
CA ILE A 507 28.85 41.26 -18.43
C ILE A 507 30.03 42.25 -18.39
N ASN A 508 29.79 43.56 -18.26
CA ASN A 508 30.89 44.52 -18.17
C ASN A 508 31.74 44.34 -16.91
N VAL A 509 31.16 43.99 -15.76
CA VAL A 509 31.94 43.72 -14.52
C VAL A 509 32.77 42.44 -14.65
N ILE A 510 32.21 41.37 -15.22
CA ILE A 510 32.97 40.12 -15.43
C ILE A 510 34.05 40.29 -16.52
N VAL A 511 33.76 40.99 -17.63
CA VAL A 511 34.73 41.19 -18.71
C VAL A 511 35.84 42.17 -18.33
N THR A 512 35.56 43.22 -17.53
CA THR A 512 36.63 44.13 -17.08
C THR A 512 37.49 43.54 -15.96
N ASP A 513 36.94 42.79 -14.99
CA ASP A 513 37.77 42.18 -13.95
C ASP A 513 38.56 40.95 -14.44
N THR A 514 38.05 40.20 -15.43
CA THR A 514 38.76 39.02 -15.96
C THR A 514 39.88 39.40 -16.96
N VAL A 515 39.73 40.49 -17.73
CA VAL A 515 40.75 40.92 -18.70
C VAL A 515 41.95 41.62 -18.01
N TYR A 516 41.77 42.21 -16.83
CA TYR A 516 42.89 42.81 -16.09
C TYR A 516 43.64 41.83 -15.18
N THR A 517 43.07 40.66 -14.83
CA THR A 517 43.72 39.68 -13.95
C THR A 517 44.38 38.50 -14.65
N THR A 518 44.08 38.23 -15.93
CA THR A 518 44.80 37.22 -16.71
C THR A 518 45.44 37.82 -17.95
N GLY A 519 46.64 38.35 -17.79
CA GLY A 519 47.59 38.50 -18.88
C GLY A 519 48.04 37.13 -19.40
N LEU A 520 47.20 36.48 -20.21
CA LEU A 520 47.53 35.27 -20.94
C LEU A 520 47.07 35.42 -22.39
N THR A 521 48.01 35.82 -23.24
CA THR A 521 47.98 35.54 -24.66
C THR A 521 47.87 34.03 -24.86
N LEU A 522 46.74 33.56 -25.41
CA LEU A 522 46.54 32.17 -25.81
C LEU A 522 46.61 32.08 -27.33
N ASP A 523 47.57 31.28 -27.77
CA ASP A 523 47.87 30.91 -29.14
C ASP A 523 46.69 30.17 -29.78
N ASN A 524 46.49 30.43 -31.07
CA ASN A 524 45.43 29.85 -31.88
C ASN A 524 45.83 28.41 -32.24
N THR A 525 45.11 27.38 -31.75
CA THR A 525 44.79 26.14 -32.49
C THR A 525 44.27 25.02 -31.58
N THR A 526 42.98 25.03 -31.20
CA THR A 526 42.09 23.85 -31.21
C THR A 526 40.69 24.22 -30.71
N ARG A 527 39.66 23.88 -31.49
CA ARG A 527 38.24 24.09 -31.15
C ARG A 527 37.64 22.80 -30.59
N TYR A 528 37.00 22.87 -29.42
CA TYR A 528 35.93 21.95 -29.02
C TYR A 528 34.66 22.77 -28.71
N PRO A 529 33.45 22.32 -29.12
CA PRO A 529 32.21 23.03 -28.85
C PRO A 529 31.74 22.78 -27.41
N LEU A 530 31.76 23.81 -26.58
CA LEU A 530 31.14 23.83 -25.24
C LEU A 530 29.62 23.98 -25.37
N THR A 531 28.89 22.93 -25.02
CA THR A 531 27.44 23.01 -24.74
C THR A 531 27.25 23.51 -23.31
N TYR A 532 26.64 24.69 -23.15
CA TYR A 532 26.42 25.34 -21.86
C TYR A 532 25.36 24.60 -21.03
N LEU A 533 25.73 24.11 -19.84
CA LEU A 533 24.79 23.68 -18.79
C LEU A 533 24.67 24.81 -17.77
N TYR A 534 23.52 25.49 -17.72
CA TYR A 534 23.22 26.54 -16.75
C TYR A 534 23.09 25.95 -15.34
N THR A 535 23.83 26.49 -14.37
CA THR A 535 23.76 26.08 -12.96
C THR A 535 23.16 27.21 -12.11
N PHE A 536 22.15 26.89 -11.32
CA PHE A 536 21.41 27.79 -10.41
C PHE A 536 22.25 28.17 -9.18
N VAL A 537 22.12 29.42 -8.71
CA VAL A 537 22.87 30.01 -7.58
C VAL A 537 22.10 29.82 -6.26
N LEU A 538 22.79 29.30 -5.23
CA LEU A 538 22.31 29.03 -3.85
C LEU A 538 23.09 29.88 -2.82
N PRO A 539 22.60 30.05 -1.57
CA PRO A 539 23.11 31.07 -0.64
C PRO A 539 24.55 30.82 -0.18
N ILE A 540 25.31 31.90 -0.11
CA ILE A 540 26.72 31.93 0.26
C ILE A 540 26.84 32.55 1.65
N ASN A 541 27.43 31.83 2.60
CA ASN A 541 27.81 32.40 3.90
C ASN A 541 29.29 32.76 3.87
N VAL A 542 29.64 33.97 4.30
CA VAL A 542 31.03 34.45 4.32
C VAL A 542 31.45 34.74 5.74
N PHE A 543 32.52 34.08 6.20
CA PHE A 543 33.13 34.29 7.51
C PHE A 543 34.55 34.82 7.35
N LYS A 544 35.01 35.63 8.33
CA LYS A 544 36.39 36.13 8.38
C LYS A 544 37.08 35.59 9.63
N TYR A 545 38.17 34.85 9.45
CA TYR A 545 38.98 34.31 10.55
C TYR A 545 40.47 34.36 10.17
N ASP A 546 41.31 34.89 11.07
CA ASP A 546 42.78 35.05 10.90
C ASP A 546 43.22 35.51 9.50
N ASN A 547 42.74 36.70 9.09
CA ASN A 547 43.05 37.33 7.81
C ASN A 547 42.71 36.52 6.54
N LYS A 548 41.91 35.45 6.65
CA LYS A 548 41.35 34.72 5.51
C LYS A 548 39.83 34.92 5.44
N ILE A 549 39.33 35.08 4.23
CA ILE A 549 37.89 35.09 3.92
C ILE A 549 37.51 33.65 3.56
N ILE A 550 36.60 33.06 4.33
CA ILE A 550 36.06 31.73 4.07
C ILE A 550 34.66 31.91 3.49
N ILE A 551 34.49 31.46 2.26
CA ILE A 551 33.23 31.51 1.52
C ILE A 551 32.66 30.10 1.52
N ASP A 552 31.58 29.90 2.27
CA ASP A 552 30.84 28.64 2.35
C ASP A 552 29.75 28.64 1.26
N ILE A 553 29.98 27.86 0.21
CA ILE A 553 29.06 27.69 -0.92
C ILE A 553 28.48 26.29 -0.81
N TYR A 554 27.16 26.15 -0.71
CA TYR A 554 26.49 24.85 -0.77
C TYR A 554 26.55 24.29 -2.20
N PHE A 555 27.68 23.70 -2.55
CA PHE A 555 27.78 22.66 -3.56
C PHE A 555 28.05 21.34 -2.84
N CYS A 556 27.35 20.28 -3.23
CA CYS A 556 27.89 18.93 -3.11
C CYS A 556 29.20 18.88 -3.93
N LEU A 557 30.35 19.23 -3.32
CA LEU A 557 31.70 18.97 -3.81
C LEU A 557 32.72 19.13 -2.67
N VAL A 558 33.21 17.98 -2.19
CA VAL A 558 34.60 17.62 -1.83
C VAL A 558 35.56 18.76 -1.47
N ARG A 559 36.11 18.74 -0.24
CA ARG A 559 37.29 19.53 0.16
C ARG A 559 38.57 18.76 -0.18
N ASN A 560 39.44 19.32 -1.03
CA ASN A 560 40.83 18.90 -1.17
C ASN A 560 41.76 20.03 -0.68
N TYR A 561 42.75 19.70 0.15
CA TYR A 561 43.88 20.58 0.46
C TYR A 561 45.16 19.96 -0.12
N PHE A 562 45.92 20.74 -0.90
CA PHE A 562 47.27 20.37 -1.33
C PHE A 562 48.29 21.16 -0.50
N PHE A 563 49.24 20.46 0.13
CA PHE A 563 50.48 21.05 0.64
C PHE A 563 51.66 20.54 -0.20
N LYS A 564 52.57 21.45 -0.55
CA LYS A 564 53.79 21.17 -1.32
C LYS A 564 54.97 21.09 -0.36
N GLU A 565 55.63 19.93 -0.27
CA GLU A 565 57.02 19.85 0.17
C GLU A 565 57.75 18.64 -0.46
N ASN A 566 58.87 18.93 -1.14
CA ASN A 566 59.95 18.01 -1.54
C ASN A 566 59.68 16.88 -2.57
N ASN A 567 59.53 17.27 -3.84
CA ASN A 567 59.98 16.57 -5.07
C ASN A 567 59.89 15.02 -5.17
N LYS A 568 58.87 14.39 -4.59
CA LYS A 568 58.48 13.01 -4.93
C LYS A 568 56.99 12.97 -5.27
N TYR A 569 56.68 12.59 -6.51
CA TYR A 569 55.30 12.29 -6.90
C TYR A 569 54.94 10.91 -6.34
N LEU A 570 54.18 10.90 -5.24
CA LEU A 570 53.41 9.76 -4.78
C LEU A 570 51.94 10.10 -5.06
N ILE A 571 51.34 9.46 -6.06
CA ILE A 571 49.91 9.61 -6.32
C ILE A 571 49.18 8.66 -5.36
N LEU A 572 48.80 9.19 -4.20
CA LEU A 572 47.80 8.59 -3.32
C LEU A 572 46.45 9.25 -3.64
N PHE A 573 45.50 8.45 -4.12
CA PHE A 573 44.10 8.85 -4.19
C PHE A 573 43.43 8.52 -2.84
N GLU A 574 43.04 9.54 -2.08
CA GLU A 574 42.10 9.40 -0.95
C GLU A 574 40.81 10.18 -1.25
N ASP A 575 39.72 9.41 -1.25
CA ASP A 575 38.33 9.70 -0.90
C ASP A 575 37.46 10.73 -1.65
N ILE A 576 36.54 10.18 -2.47
CA ILE A 576 35.21 10.73 -2.77
C ILE A 576 34.19 9.60 -2.62
N TYR A 577 33.33 9.66 -1.60
CA TYR A 577 32.23 8.72 -1.41
C TYR A 577 30.88 9.40 -1.72
N ILE A 578 30.52 9.45 -3.01
CA ILE A 578 29.11 9.55 -3.45
C ILE A 578 28.50 8.18 -3.23
N ARG A 579 27.51 8.09 -2.35
CA ARG A 579 26.86 6.85 -1.89
C ARG A 579 26.43 5.87 -3.01
N ASN A 580 26.21 6.33 -4.24
CA ASN A 580 25.88 5.49 -5.41
C ASN A 580 27.10 5.11 -6.29
N ILE A 581 28.16 5.93 -6.34
CA ILE A 581 29.38 5.63 -7.12
C ILE A 581 30.19 4.50 -6.47
N ILE A 582 30.23 4.45 -5.14
CA ILE A 582 30.89 3.38 -4.38
C ILE A 582 30.22 2.05 -4.65
N GLY A 583 28.88 2.03 -4.68
CA GLY A 583 28.12 0.81 -4.95
C GLY A 583 28.42 0.25 -6.34
N LEU A 584 28.48 1.10 -7.36
CA LEU A 584 28.89 0.68 -8.70
C LEU A 584 30.33 0.15 -8.69
N ASN A 585 31.24 0.79 -7.98
CA ASN A 585 32.63 0.37 -7.90
C ASN A 585 32.76 -0.99 -7.17
N LEU A 586 32.03 -1.21 -6.08
CA LEU A 586 31.98 -2.50 -5.36
C LEU A 586 31.36 -3.61 -6.21
N THR A 587 30.26 -3.31 -6.92
CA THR A 587 29.62 -4.25 -7.85
C THR A 587 30.54 -4.59 -9.01
N GLN A 588 31.22 -3.58 -9.57
CA GLN A 588 32.21 -3.77 -10.63
C GLN A 588 33.42 -4.56 -10.12
N GLN A 589 33.87 -4.35 -8.88
CA GLN A 589 34.95 -5.13 -8.25
C GLN A 589 34.54 -6.58 -7.97
N PHE A 590 33.30 -6.82 -7.56
CA PHE A 590 32.78 -8.16 -7.35
C PHE A 590 32.62 -8.92 -8.67
N ILE A 591 32.03 -8.28 -9.68
CA ILE A 591 31.88 -8.86 -11.02
C ILE A 591 33.22 -8.92 -11.75
N SER A 592 34.20 -8.07 -11.42
CA SER A 592 35.55 -8.16 -11.99
C SER A 592 36.34 -9.36 -11.46
N CYS A 593 35.88 -10.00 -10.38
CA CYS A 593 36.44 -11.24 -9.87
C CYS A 593 36.40 -12.32 -10.97
N THR A 594 37.57 -12.88 -11.30
CA THR A 594 37.73 -13.80 -12.42
C THR A 594 36.90 -15.07 -12.25
N ASP A 595 36.77 -15.56 -11.02
CA ASP A 595 35.93 -16.73 -10.69
C ASP A 595 34.44 -16.44 -10.88
N VAL A 596 33.99 -15.23 -10.51
CA VAL A 596 32.60 -14.80 -10.70
C VAL A 596 32.28 -14.63 -12.19
N GLN A 597 33.19 -14.04 -12.97
CA GLN A 597 32.99 -13.95 -14.43
C GLN A 597 32.97 -15.31 -15.10
N LYS A 598 33.86 -16.22 -14.66
CA LYS A 598 33.92 -17.58 -15.16
C LYS A 598 32.61 -18.31 -14.87
N PHE A 599 32.11 -18.23 -13.64
CA PHE A 599 30.80 -18.72 -13.26
C PHE A 599 29.68 -18.11 -14.12
N ILE A 600 29.61 -16.78 -14.25
CA ILE A 600 28.56 -16.12 -15.05
C ILE A 600 28.65 -16.46 -16.55
N LYS A 601 29.84 -16.70 -17.12
CA LYS A 601 29.99 -17.01 -18.55
C LYS A 601 29.82 -18.49 -18.88
N GLU A 602 30.31 -19.38 -18.02
CA GLU A 602 30.37 -20.82 -18.30
C GLU A 602 29.18 -21.59 -17.73
N ASP A 603 28.51 -21.07 -16.69
CA ASP A 603 27.39 -21.75 -16.06
C ASP A 603 26.14 -21.73 -16.97
N GLN A 604 25.74 -22.93 -17.40
CA GLN A 604 24.57 -23.25 -18.21
C GLN A 604 23.46 -23.91 -17.37
N SER A 605 23.60 -23.90 -16.04
CA SER A 605 22.61 -24.47 -15.14
C SER A 605 21.27 -23.75 -15.32
N THR A 606 20.18 -24.51 -15.26
CA THR A 606 18.82 -23.98 -15.19
C THR A 606 18.39 -23.92 -13.73
N PHE A 607 17.73 -22.83 -13.33
CA PHE A 607 17.22 -22.67 -11.97
C PHE A 607 15.71 -22.44 -11.98
N ASP A 608 15.00 -23.03 -11.04
CA ASP A 608 13.57 -22.76 -10.84
C ASP A 608 13.32 -21.39 -10.19
N LEU A 609 14.34 -20.84 -9.52
CA LEU A 609 14.31 -19.55 -8.80
C LEU A 609 15.72 -18.97 -8.66
N VAL A 610 15.84 -17.66 -8.85
CA VAL A 610 17.08 -16.91 -8.63
C VAL A 610 16.87 -15.92 -7.49
N ILE A 611 17.69 -16.04 -6.43
CA ILE A 611 17.66 -15.12 -5.28
C ILE A 611 18.95 -14.31 -5.30
N VAL A 612 18.82 -12.98 -5.34
CA VAL A 612 19.98 -12.07 -5.39
C VAL A 612 19.80 -10.98 -4.35
N GLU A 613 20.78 -10.88 -3.45
CA GLU A 613 20.98 -9.69 -2.63
C GLU A 613 21.79 -8.68 -3.44
N SER A 614 21.21 -7.52 -3.73
CA SER A 614 21.88 -6.52 -4.55
C SER A 614 21.45 -5.10 -4.18
N PHE A 615 22.43 -4.20 -4.11
CA PHE A 615 22.20 -2.76 -4.09
C PHE A 615 21.65 -2.23 -5.43
N PHE A 616 21.84 -3.00 -6.51
CA PHE A 616 21.47 -2.67 -7.89
C PHE A 616 20.50 -3.72 -8.44
N GLN A 617 19.22 -3.36 -8.53
CA GLN A 617 18.16 -4.22 -9.08
C GLN A 617 18.50 -4.75 -10.49
N GLN A 618 19.34 -4.02 -11.23
CA GLN A 618 19.79 -4.36 -12.57
C GLN A 618 20.60 -5.67 -12.63
N CYS A 619 21.46 -5.93 -11.64
CA CYS A 619 22.23 -7.18 -11.56
C CYS A 619 21.32 -8.38 -11.28
N THR A 620 20.32 -8.16 -10.43
CA THR A 620 19.31 -9.15 -10.06
C THR A 620 18.50 -9.60 -11.28
N VAL A 621 18.03 -8.64 -12.07
CA VAL A 621 17.26 -8.94 -13.29
C VAL A 621 18.09 -9.68 -14.33
N ALA A 622 19.35 -9.30 -14.52
CA ALA A 622 20.20 -9.97 -15.50
C ALA A 622 20.49 -11.43 -15.13
N MET A 623 20.63 -11.74 -13.85
CA MET A 623 20.74 -13.13 -13.38
C MET A 623 19.45 -13.90 -13.68
N GLY A 624 18.28 -13.34 -13.40
CA GLY A 624 17.00 -13.96 -13.77
C GLY A 624 16.87 -14.25 -15.24
N HIS A 625 17.22 -13.27 -16.07
CA HIS A 625 17.15 -13.40 -17.51
C HIS A 625 18.17 -14.39 -18.07
N LYS A 626 19.39 -14.44 -17.50
CA LYS A 626 20.41 -15.44 -17.86
C LYS A 626 19.87 -16.86 -17.65
N TYR A 627 19.18 -17.08 -16.53
CA TYR A 627 18.71 -18.40 -16.12
C TYR A 627 17.25 -18.70 -16.49
N SER A 628 16.57 -17.77 -17.18
CA SER A 628 15.15 -17.86 -17.53
C SER A 628 14.25 -18.20 -16.33
N ALA A 629 14.61 -17.66 -15.15
CA ALA A 629 14.00 -18.00 -13.88
C ALA A 629 13.32 -16.78 -13.23
N PRO A 630 12.23 -16.98 -12.47
CA PRO A 630 11.70 -15.96 -11.56
C PRO A 630 12.80 -15.45 -10.61
N VAL A 631 12.71 -14.18 -10.25
CA VAL A 631 13.74 -13.53 -9.43
C VAL A 631 13.17 -12.95 -8.15
N ILE A 632 13.83 -13.27 -7.05
CA ILE A 632 13.68 -12.60 -5.77
C ILE A 632 14.85 -11.65 -5.57
N ASN A 633 14.56 -10.36 -5.50
CA ASN A 633 15.54 -9.34 -5.19
C ASN A 633 15.50 -9.02 -3.69
N ILE A 634 16.58 -9.31 -2.98
CA ILE A 634 16.78 -8.89 -1.59
C ILE A 634 17.44 -7.52 -1.63
N ILE A 635 16.73 -6.49 -1.17
CA ILE A 635 17.22 -5.11 -1.12
C ILE A 635 17.75 -4.86 0.29
N PRO A 636 19.08 -4.83 0.50
CA PRO A 636 19.65 -4.45 1.79
C PRO A 636 19.31 -2.98 2.05
N VAL A 637 18.65 -2.70 3.18
CA VAL A 637 18.21 -1.34 3.51
C VAL A 637 19.42 -0.54 4.02
N SER A 638 20.17 0.02 3.07
CA SER A 638 21.11 1.12 3.29
C SER A 638 20.44 2.43 2.84
N PRO A 639 20.72 3.59 3.46
CA PRO A 639 20.13 4.86 3.00
C PRO A 639 20.59 5.27 1.59
N CYS A 640 21.44 4.48 0.92
CA CYS A 640 21.77 4.60 -0.50
C CYS A 640 20.75 3.86 -1.40
N ALA A 641 20.17 2.75 -0.94
CA ALA A 641 19.33 1.85 -1.74
C ALA A 641 17.88 2.34 -1.92
N THR A 642 17.43 3.29 -1.10
CA THR A 642 16.11 3.93 -1.22
C THR A 642 15.96 4.79 -2.49
N HIS A 643 17.06 5.15 -3.16
CA HIS A 643 17.04 5.96 -4.38
C HIS A 643 16.65 5.17 -5.64
N SER A 644 16.87 3.85 -5.68
CA SER A 644 16.55 3.03 -6.86
C SER A 644 15.08 2.59 -6.94
N ILE A 645 14.33 2.69 -5.84
CA ILE A 645 12.92 2.28 -5.75
C ILE A 645 11.98 3.37 -6.30
N SER A 646 12.39 4.65 -6.32
CA SER A 646 11.53 5.76 -6.77
C SER A 646 11.38 5.89 -8.29
N ALA A 647 12.00 5.00 -9.07
CA ALA A 647 11.98 5.07 -10.54
C ALA A 647 10.60 4.76 -11.17
N THR A 648 9.63 4.27 -10.40
CA THR A 648 8.30 3.88 -10.92
C THR A 648 7.20 4.91 -10.68
N ASN A 649 7.39 5.93 -9.83
CA ASN A 649 6.44 7.03 -9.69
C ASN A 649 7.14 8.38 -9.42
N PRO A 650 7.30 9.26 -10.43
CA PRO A 650 8.02 10.53 -10.30
C PRO A 650 7.31 11.59 -9.42
N PHE A 651 6.12 11.29 -8.90
CA PHE A 651 5.32 12.22 -8.09
C PHE A 651 4.96 11.68 -6.70
N ASP A 652 5.39 10.47 -6.37
CA ASP A 652 5.14 9.90 -5.04
C ASP A 652 6.31 10.18 -4.10
N PHE A 653 6.26 11.34 -3.46
CA PHE A 653 7.22 11.75 -2.44
C PHE A 653 6.97 11.06 -1.08
N SER A 654 5.96 10.19 -0.97
CA SER A 654 5.61 9.53 0.30
C SER A 654 6.59 8.41 0.70
N TYR A 655 7.39 7.92 -0.25
CA TYR A 655 8.22 6.72 -0.06
C TYR A 655 9.66 6.96 0.43
N ILE A 656 10.05 8.21 0.68
CA ILE A 656 11.36 8.48 1.29
C ILE A 656 11.17 8.64 2.80
N LYS A 657 11.25 7.51 3.51
CA LYS A 657 11.51 7.51 4.95
C LYS A 657 12.89 8.13 5.17
N ASP A 658 12.94 9.41 5.48
CA ASP A 658 14.16 10.05 5.95
C ASP A 658 14.51 9.40 7.30
N TYR A 659 15.54 8.55 7.30
CA TYR A 659 15.97 7.77 8.47
C TYR A 659 16.67 8.60 9.55
N LYS A 660 16.61 9.93 9.47
CA LYS A 660 17.01 10.81 10.56
C LYS A 660 15.77 11.41 11.19
N THR A 661 15.37 10.79 12.30
CA THR A 661 14.60 11.43 13.37
C THR A 661 13.33 12.14 12.90
N ASP A 662 12.22 11.43 12.74
CA ASP A 662 10.97 12.05 13.13
C ASP A 662 9.95 11.05 13.65
N SER A 663 9.33 11.44 14.77
CA SER A 663 8.49 10.66 15.67
C SER A 663 7.10 10.38 15.08
N GLY A 664 7.02 9.91 13.83
CA GLY A 664 5.76 9.88 13.07
C GLY A 664 5.25 11.28 12.68
N LYS A 665 6.11 12.30 12.72
CA LYS A 665 5.80 13.68 12.32
C LYS A 665 6.14 13.92 10.85
N SER A 666 5.40 14.84 10.22
CA SER A 666 5.60 15.22 8.83
C SER A 666 6.89 16.03 8.65
N LEU A 667 7.54 15.87 7.50
CA LEU A 667 8.76 16.61 7.16
C LEU A 667 8.50 18.12 7.17
N ASN A 668 9.38 18.89 7.80
CA ASN A 668 9.36 20.36 7.71
C ASN A 668 9.64 20.85 6.27
N PHE A 669 9.39 22.13 6.00
CA PHE A 669 9.55 22.71 4.65
C PHE A 669 10.97 22.55 4.06
N GLN A 670 12.02 22.73 4.87
CA GLN A 670 13.40 22.60 4.40
C GLN A 670 13.72 21.16 3.99
N ASN A 671 13.30 20.19 4.80
CA ASN A 671 13.48 18.77 4.50
C ASN A 671 12.64 18.34 3.29
N ARG A 672 11.41 18.85 3.14
CA ARG A 672 10.61 18.64 1.91
C ARG A 672 11.31 19.19 0.68
N LEU A 673 11.82 20.42 0.73
CA LEU A 673 12.56 21.03 -0.38
C LEU A 673 13.81 20.21 -0.76
N LEU A 674 14.57 19.77 0.25
CA LEU A 674 15.76 18.94 0.06
C LEU A 674 15.42 17.57 -0.55
N ASN A 675 14.36 16.92 -0.04
CA ASN A 675 13.87 15.66 -0.59
C ASN A 675 13.34 15.79 -2.00
N THR A 676 12.62 16.87 -2.33
CA THR A 676 12.21 17.18 -3.70
C THR A 676 13.42 17.34 -4.61
N PHE A 677 14.47 18.04 -4.17
CA PHE A 677 15.69 18.21 -4.95
C PHE A 677 16.40 16.88 -5.21
N PHE A 678 16.56 16.05 -4.18
CA PHE A 678 17.17 14.72 -4.34
C PHE A 678 16.30 13.81 -5.23
N GLY A 679 14.98 13.84 -5.07
CA GLY A 679 14.05 13.10 -5.92
C GLY A 679 14.17 13.51 -7.40
N LEU A 680 14.19 14.82 -7.68
CA LEU A 680 14.40 15.33 -9.05
C LEU A 680 15.77 14.95 -9.61
N TYR A 681 16.83 14.99 -8.79
CA TYR A 681 18.16 14.52 -9.18
C TYR A 681 18.13 13.03 -9.56
N THR A 682 17.52 12.19 -8.72
CA THR A 682 17.38 10.75 -8.98
C THR A 682 16.49 10.45 -10.19
N LEU A 683 15.49 11.28 -10.48
CA LEU A 683 14.61 11.07 -11.63
C LEU A 683 15.22 11.53 -12.96
N PHE A 684 15.91 12.67 -12.98
CA PHE A 684 16.35 13.30 -14.22
C PHE A 684 17.86 13.19 -14.47
N VAL A 685 18.67 13.24 -13.43
CA VAL A 685 20.13 13.30 -13.54
C VAL A 685 20.73 11.89 -13.43
N GLU A 686 20.25 11.11 -12.48
CA GLU A 686 20.78 9.77 -12.22
C GLU A 686 20.65 8.83 -13.43
N PRO A 687 19.50 8.74 -14.14
CA PRO A 687 19.37 7.85 -15.28
C PRO A 687 20.32 8.23 -16.43
N ILE A 688 20.57 9.52 -16.64
CA ILE A 688 21.47 10.02 -17.70
C ILE A 688 22.92 9.62 -17.41
N ILE A 689 23.34 9.68 -16.14
CA ILE A 689 24.73 9.40 -15.75
C ILE A 689 24.98 7.90 -15.53
N TYR A 690 24.04 7.21 -14.89
CA TYR A 690 24.24 5.87 -14.36
C TYR A 690 23.72 4.78 -15.28
N ASN A 691 22.57 4.94 -15.95
CA ASN A 691 22.03 3.88 -16.80
C ASN A 691 23.01 3.50 -17.92
N PRO A 692 23.67 4.43 -18.64
CA PRO A 692 24.65 4.05 -19.66
C PRO A 692 25.85 3.27 -19.08
N LYS A 693 26.33 3.65 -17.89
CA LYS A 693 27.45 2.96 -17.22
C LYS A 693 27.06 1.57 -16.75
N MET A 694 25.88 1.43 -16.13
CA MET A 694 25.33 0.14 -15.73
C MET A 694 25.08 -0.74 -16.95
N GLU A 695 24.47 -0.22 -17.99
CA GLU A 695 24.26 -0.97 -19.22
C GLU A 695 25.57 -1.46 -19.84
N ASN A 696 26.62 -0.64 -19.86
CA ASN A 696 27.93 -1.04 -20.35
C ASN A 696 28.58 -2.13 -19.47
N MET A 697 28.48 -2.00 -18.14
CA MET A 697 28.92 -3.04 -17.20
C MET A 697 28.17 -4.35 -17.44
N MET A 698 26.83 -4.30 -17.53
CA MET A 698 26.02 -5.48 -17.80
C MET A 698 26.39 -6.13 -19.14
N ASN A 699 26.62 -5.33 -20.18
CA ASN A 699 27.06 -5.83 -21.50
C ASN A 699 28.44 -6.50 -21.45
N THR A 700 29.34 -5.99 -20.62
CA THR A 700 30.70 -6.53 -20.49
C THR A 700 30.69 -7.92 -19.86
N TYR A 701 29.80 -8.16 -18.89
CA TYR A 701 29.87 -9.34 -18.03
C TYR A 701 28.75 -10.36 -18.24
N PHE A 702 27.56 -9.94 -18.67
CA PHE A 702 26.41 -10.81 -18.95
C PHE A 702 26.16 -10.88 -20.46
N LYS A 703 26.70 -11.92 -21.12
CA LYS A 703 26.35 -12.21 -22.52
C LYS A 703 25.00 -12.95 -22.53
N TYR A 704 23.98 -12.36 -23.17
CA TYR A 704 22.65 -12.96 -23.30
C TYR A 704 22.59 -13.85 -24.56
N PRO A 705 22.45 -15.18 -24.44
CA PRO A 705 22.24 -16.04 -25.60
C PRO A 705 20.79 -15.88 -26.10
N GLY A 706 20.59 -15.70 -27.41
CA GLY A 706 19.28 -15.92 -28.06
C GLY A 706 18.37 -14.71 -28.31
N TYR A 707 18.83 -13.47 -28.14
CA TYR A 707 18.04 -12.27 -28.47
C TYR A 707 18.64 -11.50 -29.66
N GLU A 708 17.86 -11.30 -30.73
CA GLU A 708 18.25 -10.48 -31.90
C GLU A 708 18.23 -8.97 -31.61
N THR A 709 17.40 -8.51 -30.66
CA THR A 709 17.40 -7.14 -30.13
C THR A 709 17.22 -7.14 -28.60
N ARG A 710 17.99 -6.27 -27.93
CA ARG A 710 18.18 -6.22 -26.48
C ARG A 710 16.96 -5.59 -25.78
N PRO A 711 16.39 -6.19 -24.70
CA PRO A 711 15.43 -5.50 -23.86
C PRO A 711 16.10 -4.33 -23.14
N THR A 712 15.46 -3.16 -23.18
CA THR A 712 15.89 -1.96 -22.45
C THR A 712 15.89 -2.22 -20.94
N MET A 713 16.64 -1.43 -20.15
CA MET A 713 16.64 -1.53 -18.69
C MET A 713 15.21 -1.47 -18.11
N THR A 714 14.36 -0.63 -18.69
CA THR A 714 12.95 -0.49 -18.33
C THR A 714 12.14 -1.76 -18.62
N GLU A 715 12.42 -2.46 -19.71
CA GLU A 715 11.77 -3.74 -20.03
C GLU A 715 12.24 -4.87 -19.12
N MET A 716 13.52 -4.86 -18.74
CA MET A 716 14.09 -5.80 -17.79
C MET A 716 13.46 -5.65 -16.39
N LEU A 717 13.36 -4.43 -15.86
CA LEU A 717 12.79 -4.18 -14.52
C LEU A 717 11.32 -4.60 -14.38
N LYS A 718 10.56 -4.70 -15.49
CA LYS A 718 9.17 -5.22 -15.47
C LYS A 718 9.07 -6.69 -15.08
N ASN A 719 10.18 -7.44 -15.13
CA ASN A 719 10.19 -8.89 -14.92
C ASN A 719 10.63 -9.32 -13.51
N VAL A 720 10.81 -8.38 -12.57
CA VAL A 720 11.07 -8.74 -11.16
C VAL A 720 9.82 -9.37 -10.56
N SER A 721 9.92 -10.63 -10.12
CA SER A 721 8.78 -11.40 -9.63
C SER A 721 8.43 -11.04 -8.17
N LEU A 722 9.44 -10.80 -7.34
CA LEU A 722 9.28 -10.41 -5.94
C LEU A 722 10.47 -9.55 -5.49
N SER A 723 10.20 -8.44 -4.81
CA SER A 723 11.23 -7.69 -4.08
C SER A 723 10.99 -7.86 -2.59
N LEU A 724 12.02 -8.32 -1.88
CA LEU A 724 12.02 -8.41 -0.43
C LEU A 724 12.91 -7.30 0.12
N ILE A 725 12.36 -6.52 1.04
CA ILE A 725 13.09 -5.45 1.71
C ILE A 725 13.65 -6.04 3.00
N ASP A 726 14.94 -5.89 3.26
CA ASP A 726 15.67 -6.52 4.37
C ASP A 726 15.12 -6.14 5.77
N SER A 727 14.22 -5.16 5.88
CA SER A 727 13.43 -4.94 7.10
C SER A 727 12.40 -6.04 7.41
N ASP A 728 12.03 -6.87 6.43
CA ASP A 728 11.04 -7.94 6.56
C ASP A 728 11.68 -9.35 6.57
N ILE A 729 12.98 -9.46 6.26
CA ILE A 729 13.73 -10.72 6.37
C ILE A 729 14.73 -10.62 7.52
N VAL A 730 14.47 -11.33 8.60
CA VAL A 730 15.56 -11.68 9.54
C VAL A 730 16.31 -12.85 8.92
N ILE A 731 17.36 -12.60 8.13
CA ILE A 731 18.31 -13.66 7.79
C ILE A 731 19.07 -13.96 9.10
N LEU A 732 18.59 -14.96 9.84
CA LEU A 732 19.37 -15.60 10.89
C LEU A 732 20.56 -16.28 10.23
N ASN A 733 21.62 -15.52 9.95
CA ASN A 733 22.90 -16.07 9.53
C ASN A 733 23.54 -16.72 10.77
N SER A 734 22.99 -17.86 11.15
CA SER A 734 23.54 -18.77 12.14
C SER A 734 24.70 -19.50 11.49
N ARG A 735 25.89 -18.88 11.51
CA ARG A 735 27.10 -19.70 11.55
C ARG A 735 27.16 -20.30 12.96
N PRO A 736 27.13 -21.63 13.12
CA PRO A 736 27.38 -22.24 14.41
C PRO A 736 28.88 -22.12 14.67
N TYR A 737 29.28 -21.29 15.64
CA TYR A 737 30.63 -21.41 16.20
C TYR A 737 30.66 -21.16 17.71
N VAL A 738 31.07 -22.25 18.38
CA VAL A 738 31.68 -22.47 19.70
C VAL A 738 31.45 -21.41 20.80
N PRO A 739 30.84 -21.78 21.94
CA PRO A 739 30.56 -20.88 23.05
C PRO A 739 31.86 -20.48 23.77
N SER A 740 32.35 -19.27 23.52
CA SER A 740 33.20 -18.60 24.51
C SER A 740 32.27 -18.08 25.62
N PHE A 741 32.31 -18.75 26.77
CA PHE A 741 31.55 -18.35 27.96
C PHE A 741 31.88 -16.92 28.37
N PHE A 742 31.07 -15.97 27.92
CA PHE A 742 31.16 -14.57 28.29
C PHE A 742 30.53 -14.39 29.68
N LYS A 743 31.33 -14.48 30.75
CA LYS A 743 30.86 -14.18 32.12
C LYS A 743 30.88 -12.67 32.35
N VAL A 744 29.79 -11.99 32.02
CA VAL A 744 29.55 -10.63 32.54
C VAL A 744 29.19 -10.75 34.04
N PRO A 745 29.85 -10.02 34.95
CA PRO A 745 29.47 -10.01 36.36
C PRO A 745 28.00 -9.59 36.53
N ALA A 746 27.23 -10.36 37.31
CA ALA A 746 25.77 -10.19 37.42
C ALA A 746 25.32 -8.85 38.05
N SER A 747 26.23 -8.04 38.59
CA SER A 747 25.94 -6.90 39.45
C SER A 747 26.05 -5.51 38.80
N ILE A 748 26.37 -5.39 37.50
CA ILE A 748 26.65 -4.09 36.85
C ILE A 748 25.95 -4.02 35.47
N GLY A 749 25.24 -2.91 35.19
CA GLY A 749 24.62 -2.66 33.88
C GLY A 749 25.66 -2.49 32.78
N VAL A 750 25.33 -2.95 31.56
CA VAL A 750 26.21 -2.95 30.40
C VAL A 750 25.71 -1.96 29.34
N VAL A 751 26.62 -1.14 28.81
CA VAL A 751 26.41 -0.30 27.62
C VAL A 751 27.13 -0.93 26.46
N PHE A 752 26.44 -1.19 25.34
CA PHE A 752 27.07 -1.77 24.15
C PHE A 752 27.19 -0.74 23.04
N LEU A 753 28.33 -0.72 22.35
CA LEU A 753 28.64 0.20 21.25
C LEU A 753 28.98 -0.58 19.98
N ASN A 754 28.21 -0.38 18.91
CA ASN A 754 28.48 -0.97 17.58
C ASN A 754 28.59 0.11 16.49
N PHE A 755 29.72 0.14 15.79
CA PHE A 755 29.98 1.08 14.67
C PHE A 755 30.02 0.39 13.28
N GLY A 756 29.62 -0.89 13.22
CA GLY A 756 29.48 -1.64 11.97
C GLY A 756 30.81 -1.98 11.29
N THR A 757 30.72 -2.56 10.09
CA THR A 757 31.89 -3.01 9.31
C THR A 757 32.46 -1.95 8.36
N VAL A 758 31.79 -0.80 8.22
CA VAL A 758 32.06 0.20 7.16
C VAL A 758 32.87 1.40 7.65
N LEU A 759 32.81 1.75 8.94
CA LEU A 759 33.55 2.90 9.49
C LEU A 759 34.91 2.45 10.05
N ARG A 760 36.02 3.00 9.52
CA ARG A 760 37.36 2.77 10.08
C ARG A 760 37.64 3.82 11.17
N MET A 761 38.34 3.42 12.25
CA MET A 761 38.68 4.34 13.36
C MET A 761 39.51 5.54 12.87
N ASN A 762 40.33 5.34 11.84
CA ASN A 762 41.14 6.39 11.24
C ASN A 762 40.30 7.50 10.57
N ASP A 763 39.04 7.21 10.25
CA ASP A 763 38.12 8.14 9.60
C ASP A 763 37.37 9.01 10.64
N ILE A 764 37.45 8.66 11.93
CA ILE A 764 36.84 9.42 13.03
C ILE A 764 37.81 10.51 13.47
N SER A 765 37.35 11.77 13.43
CA SER A 765 38.18 12.90 13.88
C SER A 765 38.67 12.72 15.32
N LYS A 766 39.92 13.10 15.58
CA LYS A 766 40.55 13.05 16.92
C LYS A 766 39.70 13.73 17.99
N THR A 767 39.08 14.86 17.65
CA THR A 767 38.16 15.61 18.53
C THR A 767 36.95 14.77 18.94
N THR A 768 36.34 14.04 18.00
CA THR A 768 35.20 13.16 18.29
C THR A 768 35.64 12.02 19.19
N LEU A 769 36.78 11.39 18.89
CA LEU A 769 37.33 10.31 19.70
C LEU A 769 37.64 10.75 21.14
N ASP A 770 38.18 11.95 21.34
CA ASP A 770 38.47 12.52 22.67
C ASP A 770 37.18 12.83 23.46
N ILE A 771 36.10 13.24 22.79
CA ILE A 771 34.77 13.41 23.42
C ILE A 771 34.22 12.05 23.85
N PHE A 772 34.26 11.03 22.98
CA PHE A 772 33.84 9.68 23.32
C PHE A 772 34.61 9.13 24.53
N LYS A 773 35.94 9.31 24.57
CA LYS A 773 36.78 8.91 25.71
C LYS A 773 36.38 9.61 27.01
N LYS A 774 36.13 10.93 26.97
CA LYS A 774 35.71 11.70 28.14
C LYS A 774 34.31 11.33 28.65
N VAL A 775 33.36 11.08 27.74
CA VAL A 775 31.98 10.73 28.11
C VAL A 775 31.91 9.31 28.64
N LEU A 776 32.48 8.36 27.91
CA LEU A 776 32.45 6.95 28.31
C LEU A 776 33.30 6.69 29.55
N GLY A 777 34.45 7.37 29.70
CA GLY A 777 35.30 7.26 30.90
C GLY A 777 34.67 7.82 32.19
N ARG A 778 33.49 8.45 32.10
CA ARG A 778 32.68 8.86 33.26
C ARG A 778 31.58 7.86 33.60
N LEU A 779 31.33 6.87 32.74
CA LEU A 779 30.34 5.84 33.00
C LEU A 779 30.87 4.88 34.07
N LYS A 780 30.03 4.57 35.06
CA LYS A 780 30.31 3.56 36.09
C LYS A 780 29.90 2.15 35.65
N GLN A 781 29.34 2.04 34.45
CA GLN A 781 28.88 0.81 33.81
C GLN A 781 30.02 0.12 33.08
N ASN A 782 29.87 -1.19 32.85
CA ASN A 782 30.75 -1.90 31.93
C ASN A 782 30.36 -1.54 30.50
N VAL A 783 31.35 -1.25 29.66
CA VAL A 783 31.10 -0.85 28.27
C VAL A 783 31.70 -1.90 27.34
N ILE A 784 30.88 -2.47 26.47
CA ILE A 784 31.30 -3.46 25.48
C ILE A 784 31.29 -2.82 24.09
N PHE A 785 32.41 -2.86 23.39
CA PHE A 785 32.53 -2.43 22.00
C PHE A 785 32.59 -3.63 21.07
N LYS A 786 31.75 -3.61 20.03
CA LYS A 786 31.90 -4.48 18.85
C LYS A 786 32.60 -3.72 17.74
N TRP A 787 33.85 -4.08 17.46
CA TRP A 787 34.70 -3.31 16.55
C TRP A 787 35.81 -4.13 15.88
N ILE A 788 36.08 -3.89 14.60
CA ILE A 788 37.04 -4.64 13.76
C ILE A 788 38.52 -4.36 14.10
N HIS A 789 38.86 -3.31 14.86
CA HIS A 789 40.26 -2.96 15.16
C HIS A 789 40.56 -2.81 16.66
N ASN A 790 41.66 -3.44 17.11
CA ASN A 790 42.13 -3.57 18.51
C ASN A 790 42.65 -2.28 19.20
N SER A 791 42.23 -1.11 18.77
CA SER A 791 42.74 0.15 19.34
C SER A 791 41.93 0.56 20.59
N THR A 792 42.26 -0.04 21.74
CA THR A 792 41.70 0.35 23.05
C THR A 792 42.51 1.42 23.78
N GLN A 793 43.56 1.96 23.14
CA GLN A 793 44.46 2.93 23.75
C GLN A 793 43.71 4.17 24.26
N GLY A 794 43.64 4.29 25.59
CA GLY A 794 43.09 5.45 26.30
C GLY A 794 41.69 5.28 26.90
N PHE A 795 41.12 4.07 26.93
CA PHE A 795 39.91 3.74 27.71
C PHE A 795 40.28 3.02 29.04
N GLN A 796 39.46 3.16 30.09
CA GLN A 796 39.72 2.64 31.46
C GLN A 796 39.46 1.11 31.59
N ASP A 797 39.65 0.54 32.79
CA ASP A 797 39.55 -0.92 33.06
C ASP A 797 38.12 -1.52 32.89
N ASN A 798 37.08 -0.69 32.74
CA ASN A 798 35.67 -1.12 32.57
C ASN A 798 35.23 -1.27 31.10
N PHE A 799 36.18 -1.32 30.17
CA PHE A 799 35.93 -1.41 28.73
C PHE A 799 36.39 -2.75 28.15
N TYR A 800 35.51 -3.39 27.38
CA TYR A 800 35.79 -4.63 26.66
C TYR A 800 35.60 -4.41 25.15
N VAL A 801 36.49 -4.94 24.31
CA VAL A 801 36.42 -4.80 22.85
C VAL A 801 36.58 -6.15 22.18
N ASP A 802 35.63 -6.51 21.32
CA ASP A 802 35.68 -7.75 20.53
C ASP A 802 34.86 -7.61 19.24
N SER A 803 35.53 -7.81 18.11
CA SER A 803 34.97 -7.69 16.76
C SER A 803 33.89 -8.73 16.44
N TRP A 804 33.89 -9.86 17.13
CA TRP A 804 33.12 -11.05 16.74
C TRP A 804 31.92 -11.33 17.65
N LEU A 805 31.61 -10.42 18.57
CA LEU A 805 30.51 -10.60 19.51
C LEU A 805 29.14 -10.73 18.79
N PRO A 806 28.35 -11.78 19.10
CA PRO A 806 26.97 -11.90 18.64
C PRO A 806 26.12 -10.78 19.25
N GLN A 807 25.64 -9.87 18.40
CA GLN A 807 24.92 -8.67 18.84
C GLN A 807 23.58 -9.02 19.51
N VAL A 808 22.82 -9.95 18.93
CA VAL A 808 21.55 -10.45 19.47
C VAL A 808 21.72 -11.00 20.89
N GLU A 809 22.77 -11.79 21.15
CA GLU A 809 22.97 -12.42 22.46
C GLU A 809 23.27 -11.40 23.55
N ILE A 810 24.02 -10.35 23.20
CA ILE A 810 24.33 -9.25 24.13
C ILE A 810 23.10 -8.41 24.39
N LEU A 811 22.34 -8.07 23.35
CA LEU A 811 21.11 -7.31 23.47
C LEU A 811 20.07 -8.04 24.33
N LYS A 812 19.95 -9.37 24.19
CA LYS A 812 19.06 -10.20 25.00
C LYS A 812 19.61 -10.48 26.41
N HIS A 813 20.81 -10.02 26.74
CA HIS A 813 21.36 -10.19 28.07
C HIS A 813 20.62 -9.28 29.08
N PRO A 814 20.14 -9.79 30.23
CA PRO A 814 19.28 -9.03 31.16
C PRO A 814 19.93 -7.77 31.76
N ASN A 815 21.26 -7.70 31.73
CA ASN A 815 22.05 -6.55 32.18
C ASN A 815 22.39 -5.55 31.07
N CYS A 816 22.03 -5.80 29.81
CA CYS A 816 22.12 -4.78 28.76
C CYS A 816 21.06 -3.70 29.05
N LYS A 817 21.49 -2.46 29.27
CA LYS A 817 20.58 -1.34 29.62
C LYS A 817 20.54 -0.24 28.58
N LEU A 818 21.55 -0.19 27.70
CA LEU A 818 21.68 0.82 26.67
C LEU A 818 22.50 0.26 25.51
N PHE A 819 22.02 0.45 24.29
CA PHE A 819 22.72 0.09 23.08
C PHE A 819 22.93 1.31 22.20
N ILE A 820 24.19 1.61 21.92
CA ILE A 820 24.62 2.75 21.11
C ILE A 820 25.12 2.20 19.77
N THR A 821 24.48 2.62 18.68
CA THR A 821 24.85 2.19 17.33
C THR A 821 25.03 3.37 16.40
N HIS A 822 25.84 3.18 15.35
CA HIS A 822 25.91 4.08 14.21
C HIS A 822 24.61 4.13 13.36
N GLY A 823 23.58 3.39 13.75
CA GLY A 823 22.22 3.51 13.21
C GLY A 823 21.93 2.63 11.99
N GLY A 824 22.64 1.50 11.82
CA GLY A 824 22.25 0.50 10.83
C GLY A 824 20.89 -0.12 11.18
N ILE A 825 20.02 -0.35 10.18
CA ILE A 825 18.65 -0.85 10.41
C ILE A 825 18.62 -2.18 11.14
N HIS A 826 19.54 -3.09 10.82
CA HIS A 826 19.67 -4.39 11.48
C HIS A 826 19.92 -4.22 12.97
N SER A 827 20.78 -3.26 13.32
CA SER A 827 21.07 -2.97 14.73
C SER A 827 19.87 -2.37 15.45
N LEU A 828 19.08 -1.53 14.78
CA LEU A 828 17.85 -0.98 15.33
C LEU A 828 16.76 -2.06 15.51
N MET A 829 16.66 -3.00 14.58
CA MET A 829 15.69 -4.09 14.68
C MET A 829 16.03 -5.03 15.83
N GLU A 830 17.31 -5.40 16.00
CA GLU A 830 17.74 -6.23 17.12
C GLU A 830 17.55 -5.54 18.48
N THR A 831 17.71 -4.21 18.57
CA THR A 831 17.46 -3.47 19.82
C THR A 831 15.97 -3.43 20.16
N ILE A 832 15.12 -3.25 19.15
CA ILE A 832 13.67 -3.28 19.31
C ILE A 832 13.22 -4.68 19.76
N ASP A 833 13.71 -5.74 19.12
CA ASP A 833 13.40 -7.14 19.50
C ASP A 833 13.83 -7.44 20.95
N ALA A 834 14.99 -6.93 21.35
CA ALA A 834 15.50 -7.12 22.70
C ALA A 834 14.85 -6.22 23.76
N GLY A 835 14.06 -5.21 23.36
CA GLY A 835 13.47 -4.22 24.26
C GLY A 835 14.51 -3.35 24.97
N VAL A 836 15.68 -3.14 24.35
CA VAL A 836 16.79 -2.36 24.91
C VAL A 836 16.76 -0.94 24.33
N PRO A 837 16.80 0.11 25.17
CA PRO A 837 16.96 1.50 24.74
C PRO A 837 18.29 1.74 24.00
#